data_AF-A0A6I4ZGP2-F1
#
_entry.id   AF-A0A6I4ZGP2-F1
#
_cell.length_a   1.000
_cell.length_b   1.000
_cell.length_c   1.000
_cell.angle_alpha   90.00
_cell.angle_beta   90.00
_cell.angle_gamma   90.00
#
_symmetry.space_group_name_H-M   'P 1'
#
loop_
_entity.id
_entity.type
_entity.pdbx_description
1 polymer ?
#
loop_
_entity_poly.entity_id
_entity_poly.type
_entity_poly.pdbx_seq_one_letter_code
_entity_poly.pdbx_strand_id
1 'polypeptide(L)'
;MKTRYWKYSVAAVFAAVILAVVGIACAAEEPDAPAQPAAARAAAPAAEAAYPTDQAVPEAPSQVQQQPAPAAPAMAPQQPEAAMAPQAVGGSTSSVAARTGDDSMMDTMEAAMYMPEKIEPGSFGRAFHIISGTSNENFPQVPYKESPMSAAAVKAGTILPVDQRLPDWQNVFILPPGDEIGVYGGSLRTTRRGNITQTDMGMGYGLEMSPDGLLLVPSVFRVFESNDAGDEFTFMMRNGARWSDGHPHTMEDIRFALEDLMLNKELMPGLPAVLRSPITGNDMRVQIVDDSTFKVFFDDPNFSFMESTAMNIFSGIKGCPRCFISPSHIQKRYHIKYNNAEIPAILEANNQPNWVKNFSYIRNVRGFQGPPSEPIPTEFDINYIYRGDNHYNPVLGGFWARSQVPGAESTEFERNHYHPSIDPEGNQLPYMDEWIGIRTESREVGIFRTMNGESDWSRWDLNTAEMPLYLANSEKGDYSVLKHDSPDGSDSTFINNQEYVDDPELGQLLRTHDFRVALSLAWDRNGTNQSLAAGLGTPQNMMPHPSTPYFPGEEYRTLDTEYDLDRAKALMEDMGYTDADGDGYLDKKDGSGPLSMFFQSSSHYPFVEWLQSDFRALGIKLSIADQSSRAGNTSIPPTEYFEFFSSTEGGTNPWSNAWNRVAPTTKDPQGPAIGQYYATRGEEGMPPTGPDEKYTDVYGNMAPDGTYPADISGNMLRLQELITDGWTVSLLSPKRIEAGQGLFRINAEEKYKIGGLAYAGLFRALKIKRNNMRNVPKNWSPAGGHPMEWFYFEDGIDNLNHPGNRSKRYSSVNFLDANYWD
;
A
#
# COMPACT_ATOMS: atom_id res chain seq x y z
N MET A 1 31.47 -10.68 46.80
CA MET A 1 30.77 -11.47 47.85
C MET A 1 30.01 -12.59 47.15
N LYS A 2 30.35 -13.83 47.50
CA LYS A 2 29.87 -15.08 46.88
C LYS A 2 28.65 -15.64 47.63
N THR A 3 27.88 -16.48 46.92
CA THR A 3 27.09 -17.65 47.39
C THR A 3 25.84 -17.45 48.25
N ARG A 4 24.72 -18.04 47.77
CA ARG A 4 23.60 -18.76 48.47
C ARG A 4 22.32 -18.62 47.61
N TYR A 5 21.56 -19.61 47.13
CA TYR A 5 21.35 -21.03 47.47
C TYR A 5 20.84 -21.78 46.23
N TRP A 6 21.27 -23.04 46.06
CA TRP A 6 20.63 -24.06 45.23
C TRP A 6 20.51 -25.33 46.09
N LYS A 7 19.48 -26.13 45.84
CA LYS A 7 19.15 -27.49 46.34
C LYS A 7 18.05 -27.62 47.40
N TYR A 8 17.03 -28.39 47.00
CA TYR A 8 15.98 -29.18 47.67
C TYR A 8 14.63 -28.85 46.97
N SER A 9 13.92 -29.72 46.23
CA SER A 9 14.05 -31.14 45.96
C SER A 9 13.23 -31.49 44.71
N VAL A 10 13.85 -32.16 43.75
CA VAL A 10 13.20 -32.99 42.72
C VAL A 10 12.69 -34.24 43.43
N ALA A 11 11.42 -34.28 43.85
CA ALA A 11 10.80 -35.49 44.44
C ALA A 11 9.25 -35.43 44.60
N ALA A 12 8.50 -34.61 43.86
CA ALA A 12 7.06 -34.42 44.16
C ALA A 12 6.07 -34.34 42.99
N VAL A 13 6.45 -34.68 41.74
CA VAL A 13 5.47 -34.64 40.61
C VAL A 13 5.34 -35.98 39.86
N PHE A 14 6.10 -37.01 40.24
CA PHE A 14 5.94 -38.37 39.72
C PHE A 14 5.41 -39.32 40.82
N ALA A 15 4.11 -39.22 41.15
CA ALA A 15 3.32 -40.29 41.79
C ALA A 15 1.88 -39.84 42.08
N ALA A 16 1.06 -39.62 41.06
CA ALA A 16 -0.41 -39.66 41.19
C ALA A 16 -1.08 -39.88 39.83
N VAL A 17 -0.60 -40.87 39.09
CA VAL A 17 -1.37 -41.58 38.06
C VAL A 17 -1.57 -42.99 38.60
N ILE A 18 -2.83 -43.45 38.63
CA ILE A 18 -3.32 -44.79 39.01
C ILE A 18 -3.69 -44.97 40.50
N LEU A 19 -4.95 -44.69 40.86
CA LEU A 19 -5.91 -45.68 41.39
C LEU A 19 -7.23 -45.04 41.90
N ALA A 20 -8.33 -45.77 41.63
CA ALA A 20 -9.72 -45.63 42.10
C ALA A 20 -10.53 -44.51 41.42
N VAL A 21 -11.46 -44.74 40.47
CA VAL A 21 -12.39 -45.85 40.20
C VAL A 21 -13.33 -46.16 41.37
N VAL A 22 -14.63 -45.99 41.09
CA VAL A 22 -15.87 -46.46 41.77
C VAL A 22 -16.59 -45.51 42.74
N GLY A 23 -17.87 -45.26 42.44
CA GLY A 23 -18.91 -44.79 43.37
C GLY A 23 -19.89 -43.80 42.73
N ILE A 24 -20.78 -44.22 41.82
CA ILE A 24 -22.18 -44.62 42.08
C ILE A 24 -23.06 -43.44 42.57
N ALA A 25 -24.32 -43.22 42.18
CA ALA A 25 -25.18 -43.46 41.01
C ALA A 25 -26.59 -42.92 41.39
N CYS A 26 -27.44 -42.74 40.38
CA CYS A 26 -28.92 -42.79 40.41
C CYS A 26 -29.65 -41.60 41.08
N ALA A 27 -30.81 -41.11 40.59
CA ALA A 27 -31.89 -41.65 39.73
C ALA A 27 -32.70 -40.45 39.17
N ALA A 28 -33.60 -40.49 38.19
CA ALA A 28 -34.11 -41.35 37.09
C ALA A 28 -35.19 -40.44 36.39
N GLU A 29 -35.68 -40.62 35.16
CA GLU A 29 -36.18 -41.82 34.49
C GLU A 29 -36.35 -41.55 32.98
N GLU A 30 -36.06 -42.58 32.18
CA GLU A 30 -36.21 -42.80 30.72
C GLU A 30 -37.62 -43.40 30.42
N PRO A 31 -38.02 -43.96 29.23
CA PRO A 31 -37.25 -44.59 28.13
C PRO A 31 -37.74 -44.19 26.70
N ASP A 32 -37.17 -44.57 25.54
CA ASP A 32 -36.81 -45.89 25.00
C ASP A 32 -35.70 -45.85 23.92
N ALA A 33 -34.91 -46.93 23.88
CA ALA A 33 -33.83 -47.29 22.94
C ALA A 33 -34.38 -48.17 21.77
N PRO A 34 -33.57 -48.86 20.90
CA PRO A 34 -32.11 -48.94 20.81
C PRO A 34 -31.48 -48.95 19.39
N ALA A 35 -30.16 -48.70 19.31
CA ALA A 35 -29.14 -49.64 18.80
C ALA A 35 -27.78 -48.97 18.49
N GLN A 36 -26.71 -49.66 18.92
CA GLN A 36 -25.26 -49.43 18.77
C GLN A 36 -24.67 -50.68 18.03
N PRO A 37 -23.34 -50.91 17.83
CA PRO A 37 -22.15 -50.04 17.89
C PRO A 37 -20.97 -50.37 16.91
N ALA A 38 -19.90 -49.55 17.04
CA ALA A 38 -18.45 -49.87 17.04
C ALA A 38 -17.70 -50.23 15.74
N ALA A 39 -16.37 -50.06 15.58
CA ALA A 39 -15.33 -49.12 16.06
C ALA A 39 -13.97 -49.58 15.46
N ALA A 40 -13.07 -48.62 15.21
CA ALA A 40 -11.59 -48.67 15.33
C ALA A 40 -10.68 -49.29 14.24
N ARG A 41 -9.66 -48.50 13.84
CA ARG A 41 -8.17 -48.70 13.95
C ARG A 41 -7.35 -48.17 12.75
N ALA A 42 -6.10 -47.81 13.07
CA ALA A 42 -5.14 -46.98 12.34
C ALA A 42 -4.10 -47.74 11.47
N ALA A 43 -3.40 -47.05 10.55
CA ALA A 43 -1.94 -47.10 10.24
C ALA A 43 -1.60 -46.40 8.88
N ALA A 44 -0.42 -45.77 8.77
CA ALA A 44 0.20 -45.16 7.56
C ALA A 44 1.03 -46.20 6.73
N PRO A 45 1.87 -45.90 5.69
CA PRO A 45 2.06 -44.73 4.78
C PRO A 45 2.25 -45.10 3.26
N ALA A 46 2.45 -44.07 2.41
CA ALA A 46 3.17 -43.95 1.10
C ALA A 46 3.12 -45.04 -0.01
N ALA A 47 2.81 -44.63 -1.26
CA ALA A 47 3.39 -45.16 -2.52
C ALA A 47 3.09 -44.25 -3.74
N GLU A 48 4.13 -43.98 -4.54
CA GLU A 48 4.11 -43.40 -5.89
C GLU A 48 3.40 -44.31 -6.91
N ALA A 49 2.85 -43.74 -8.00
CA ALA A 49 3.18 -44.11 -9.39
C ALA A 49 2.24 -43.48 -10.44
N ALA A 50 2.90 -42.91 -11.45
CA ALA A 50 2.63 -42.87 -12.90
C ALA A 50 1.28 -43.32 -13.52
N TYR A 51 0.86 -42.54 -14.53
CA TYR A 51 -0.12 -42.82 -15.59
C TYR A 51 0.05 -44.20 -16.28
N PRO A 52 -1.04 -44.81 -16.81
CA PRO A 52 -1.24 -44.73 -18.28
C PRO A 52 -2.71 -44.78 -18.80
N THR A 53 -2.94 -43.97 -19.85
CA THR A 53 -3.65 -44.20 -21.13
C THR A 53 -5.06 -44.82 -21.23
N ASP A 54 -5.91 -44.05 -21.95
CA ASP A 54 -6.86 -44.46 -23.00
C ASP A 54 -8.16 -45.21 -22.61
N GLN A 55 -9.32 -44.54 -22.60
CA GLN A 55 -10.13 -44.20 -23.79
C GLN A 55 -11.50 -43.58 -23.42
N ALA A 56 -12.04 -42.83 -24.38
CA ALA A 56 -13.42 -42.38 -24.61
C ALA A 56 -13.90 -41.05 -23.96
N VAL A 57 -13.86 -40.03 -24.81
CA VAL A 57 -14.45 -38.67 -24.68
C VAL A 57 -15.97 -38.73 -24.83
N PRO A 58 -16.76 -38.00 -24.00
CA PRO A 58 -18.08 -37.50 -24.38
C PRO A 58 -18.06 -35.99 -24.70
N GLU A 59 -18.89 -35.61 -25.66
CA GLU A 59 -18.94 -34.36 -26.41
C GLU A 59 -19.25 -33.09 -25.60
N ALA A 60 -18.80 -31.96 -26.17
CA ALA A 60 -19.01 -30.58 -25.70
C ALA A 60 -20.48 -30.13 -25.77
N PRO A 61 -20.94 -29.27 -24.84
CA PRO A 61 -22.29 -28.71 -24.90
C PRO A 61 -22.43 -27.66 -26.02
N SER A 62 -23.58 -27.72 -26.66
CA SER A 62 -24.01 -27.02 -27.87
C SER A 62 -24.17 -25.51 -27.71
N GLN A 63 -23.89 -24.80 -28.81
CA GLN A 63 -24.05 -23.36 -28.97
C GLN A 63 -25.52 -22.92 -28.85
N VAL A 64 -25.76 -21.88 -28.07
CA VAL A 64 -27.02 -21.13 -28.07
C VAL A 64 -26.99 -20.11 -29.20
N GLN A 65 -27.93 -20.25 -30.13
CA GLN A 65 -28.19 -19.32 -31.23
C GLN A 65 -28.68 -17.96 -30.70
N GLN A 66 -27.97 -16.88 -31.03
CA GLN A 66 -28.46 -15.51 -30.88
C GLN A 66 -29.41 -15.16 -32.04
N GLN A 67 -30.58 -14.60 -31.71
CA GLN A 67 -31.52 -14.02 -32.68
C GLN A 67 -30.98 -12.68 -33.22
N PRO A 68 -31.21 -12.35 -34.51
CA PRO A 68 -30.74 -11.10 -35.11
C PRO A 68 -31.68 -9.91 -34.82
N ALA A 69 -31.09 -8.75 -34.56
CA ALA A 69 -31.77 -7.45 -34.42
C ALA A 69 -32.25 -6.88 -35.78
N PRO A 70 -33.30 -6.02 -35.80
CA PRO A 70 -33.87 -5.49 -37.05
C PRO A 70 -33.02 -4.37 -37.69
N ALA A 71 -33.10 -4.31 -39.03
CA ALA A 71 -32.28 -3.48 -39.90
C ALA A 71 -32.65 -1.98 -39.92
N ALA A 72 -31.64 -1.11 -40.01
CA ALA A 72 -31.76 0.30 -40.43
C ALA A 72 -31.63 0.43 -41.96
N PRO A 73 -32.24 1.44 -42.61
CA PRO A 73 -32.34 1.51 -44.08
C PRO A 73 -31.06 2.04 -44.76
N ALA A 74 -30.90 1.60 -46.02
CA ALA A 74 -29.70 1.66 -46.84
C ALA A 74 -29.31 3.04 -47.39
N MET A 75 -28.00 3.23 -47.59
CA MET A 75 -27.43 4.15 -48.59
C MET A 75 -26.51 3.36 -49.55
N ALA A 76 -26.60 3.70 -50.84
CA ALA A 76 -26.09 2.96 -52.00
C ALA A 76 -24.56 3.13 -52.26
N PRO A 77 -23.95 2.29 -53.12
CA PRO A 77 -22.54 1.89 -53.03
C PRO A 77 -21.59 2.61 -54.01
N GLN A 78 -20.30 2.65 -53.68
CA GLN A 78 -19.21 2.65 -54.67
C GLN A 78 -18.08 1.68 -54.27
N GLN A 79 -17.51 1.08 -55.32
CA GLN A 79 -16.73 -0.15 -55.36
C GLN A 79 -15.19 0.07 -55.25
N PRO A 80 -14.38 -1.02 -55.17
CA PRO A 80 -13.15 -1.11 -54.38
C PRO A 80 -11.87 -1.22 -55.23
N GLU A 81 -10.70 -1.10 -54.58
CA GLU A 81 -9.44 -1.75 -54.99
C GLU A 81 -8.67 -2.09 -53.69
N ALA A 82 -8.58 -3.35 -53.28
CA ALA A 82 -7.71 -4.44 -53.75
C ALA A 82 -6.47 -4.57 -52.83
N ALA A 83 -6.44 -5.72 -52.14
CA ALA A 83 -5.52 -6.12 -51.10
C ALA A 83 -4.10 -6.45 -51.60
N MET A 84 -3.12 -6.46 -50.70
CA MET A 84 -2.11 -7.53 -50.60
C MET A 84 -1.47 -7.54 -49.19
N ALA A 85 -1.34 -8.74 -48.63
CA ALA A 85 -0.65 -9.06 -47.37
C ALA A 85 0.71 -9.77 -47.68
N PRO A 86 1.47 -10.24 -46.68
CA PRO A 86 2.74 -9.68 -46.20
C PRO A 86 3.98 -10.53 -46.57
N GLN A 87 5.19 -9.96 -46.61
CA GLN A 87 6.45 -10.72 -46.51
C GLN A 87 7.57 -9.95 -45.78
N ALA A 88 8.46 -10.73 -45.18
CA ALA A 88 9.40 -10.37 -44.12
C ALA A 88 10.86 -10.21 -44.59
N VAL A 89 11.66 -9.65 -43.66
CA VAL A 89 13.13 -9.73 -43.47
C VAL A 89 14.05 -8.84 -44.33
N GLY A 90 14.93 -8.11 -43.65
CA GLY A 90 16.28 -7.79 -44.14
C GLY A 90 16.71 -6.33 -43.94
N GLY A 91 17.61 -6.10 -42.98
CA GLY A 91 18.21 -4.78 -42.75
C GLY A 91 19.16 -4.34 -43.86
N SER A 92 19.30 -3.02 -44.04
CA SER A 92 20.58 -2.33 -44.22
C SER A 92 20.34 -0.83 -44.39
N THR A 93 21.31 -0.08 -43.91
CA THR A 93 21.45 1.37 -43.91
C THR A 93 21.49 1.96 -45.33
N SER A 94 20.76 3.05 -45.58
CA SER A 94 21.26 4.22 -46.34
C SER A 94 20.24 5.37 -46.43
N SER A 95 20.67 6.49 -45.87
CA SER A 95 20.37 7.90 -46.16
C SER A 95 19.25 8.24 -47.16
N VAL A 96 18.24 8.97 -46.68
CA VAL A 96 17.46 9.92 -47.50
C VAL A 96 17.68 11.33 -46.96
N ALA A 97 18.03 12.22 -47.88
CA ALA A 97 18.53 13.57 -47.65
C ALA A 97 17.51 14.51 -46.98
N ALA A 98 18.05 15.30 -46.04
CA ALA A 98 17.39 16.37 -45.32
C ALA A 98 16.82 17.47 -46.22
N ARG A 99 15.65 17.99 -45.84
CA ARG A 99 15.26 19.38 -46.08
C ARG A 99 15.19 20.07 -44.73
N THR A 100 16.14 20.97 -44.56
CA THR A 100 16.40 21.95 -43.51
C THR A 100 15.17 22.49 -42.77
N GLY A 101 15.17 22.30 -41.45
CA GLY A 101 14.26 22.93 -40.49
C GLY A 101 14.63 22.55 -39.05
N ASP A 102 15.45 23.39 -38.42
CA ASP A 102 15.89 23.44 -37.00
C ASP A 102 16.39 22.15 -36.32
N ASP A 103 17.71 21.93 -36.45
CA ASP A 103 18.52 20.97 -35.68
C ASP A 103 18.77 21.38 -34.20
N SER A 104 18.06 22.38 -33.65
CA SER A 104 18.39 22.95 -32.34
C SER A 104 17.83 22.19 -31.13
N MET A 105 16.96 21.18 -31.32
CA MET A 105 16.25 20.50 -30.22
C MET A 105 16.90 19.17 -29.80
N MET A 106 17.60 18.50 -30.72
CA MET A 106 18.39 17.29 -30.44
C MET A 106 19.81 17.63 -29.94
N ASP A 107 20.44 18.68 -30.48
CA ASP A 107 21.76 19.14 -30.00
C ASP A 107 21.71 19.65 -28.53
N THR A 108 20.55 20.12 -28.06
CA THR A 108 20.33 20.44 -26.63
C THR A 108 20.15 19.22 -25.74
N MET A 109 19.84 18.05 -26.29
CA MET A 109 19.71 16.80 -25.53
C MET A 109 21.05 16.06 -25.39
N GLU A 110 21.93 16.12 -26.41
CA GLU A 110 23.27 15.50 -26.34
C GLU A 110 24.29 16.30 -25.51
N ALA A 111 24.15 17.63 -25.43
CA ALA A 111 24.98 18.47 -24.56
C ALA A 111 24.54 18.48 -23.08
N ALA A 112 23.37 17.91 -22.79
CA ALA A 112 22.85 17.70 -21.44
C ALA A 112 23.19 16.29 -20.96
N MET A 113 24.48 15.98 -20.78
CA MET A 113 24.82 15.06 -19.70
C MET A 113 24.23 15.68 -18.44
N TYR A 114 23.13 15.12 -17.95
CA TYR A 114 22.57 15.38 -16.65
C TYR A 114 23.65 15.05 -15.63
N MET A 115 24.52 16.03 -15.37
CA MET A 115 25.19 16.18 -14.11
C MET A 115 24.03 16.52 -13.17
N PRO A 116 23.58 15.59 -12.30
CA PRO A 116 22.56 15.95 -11.33
C PRO A 116 23.06 17.23 -10.66
N GLU A 117 22.27 18.29 -10.81
CA GLU A 117 22.51 19.50 -10.06
C GLU A 117 22.69 19.05 -8.61
N LYS A 118 23.68 19.63 -7.95
CA LYS A 118 23.87 19.43 -6.52
C LYS A 118 22.56 19.86 -5.88
N ILE A 119 21.71 18.88 -5.58
CA ILE A 119 20.47 19.08 -4.83
C ILE A 119 20.96 19.50 -3.46
N GLU A 120 21.07 20.81 -3.25
CA GLU A 120 21.55 21.38 -2.00
C GLU A 120 20.68 20.80 -0.88
N PRO A 121 21.28 20.30 0.22
CA PRO A 121 20.52 19.79 1.36
C PRO A 121 19.48 20.82 1.80
N GLY A 122 18.19 20.53 1.59
CA GLY A 122 17.09 21.47 1.82
C GLY A 122 16.32 21.96 0.59
N SER A 123 16.59 21.45 -0.62
CA SER A 123 15.77 21.71 -1.82
C SER A 123 14.53 20.80 -1.94
N PHE A 124 14.36 19.85 -1.01
CA PHE A 124 13.03 19.60 -0.43
C PHE A 124 12.81 20.65 0.66
N GLY A 125 12.20 21.77 0.30
CA GLY A 125 11.98 22.91 1.21
C GLY A 125 11.18 23.98 0.47
N ARG A 126 9.87 23.84 0.35
CA ARG A 126 8.93 23.99 1.48
C ARG A 126 8.01 22.77 1.58
N ALA A 127 8.55 21.62 1.99
CA ALA A 127 7.70 20.50 2.36
C ALA A 127 6.81 20.95 3.53
N PHE A 128 5.52 20.73 3.38
CA PHE A 128 4.46 20.98 4.33
C PHE A 128 4.87 20.58 5.76
N HIS A 129 5.39 21.55 6.51
CA HIS A 129 4.77 21.74 7.81
C HIS A 129 3.32 22.09 7.48
N ILE A 130 2.41 21.10 7.56
CA ILE A 130 1.24 21.40 8.37
C ILE A 130 1.89 21.78 9.68
N ILE A 131 2.10 23.09 9.86
CA ILE A 131 2.62 23.66 11.10
C ILE A 131 1.81 22.91 12.14
N SER A 132 2.51 22.29 13.07
CA SER A 132 2.00 21.77 14.33
C SER A 132 1.09 22.84 14.96
N GLY A 133 -0.15 22.90 14.48
CA GLY A 133 -0.84 24.17 14.29
C GLY A 133 -2.23 24.02 13.71
N THR A 134 -2.76 22.79 13.70
CA THR A 134 -4.21 22.53 13.74
C THR A 134 -4.78 22.80 15.14
N SER A 135 -3.97 23.38 16.05
CA SER A 135 -4.52 24.00 17.25
C SER A 135 -5.33 25.21 16.83
N ASN A 136 -6.63 25.12 17.05
CA ASN A 136 -7.59 26.15 16.69
C ASN A 136 -7.28 27.51 17.35
N GLU A 137 -6.40 27.56 18.36
CA GLU A 137 -5.92 28.79 19.01
C GLU A 137 -5.05 29.68 18.11
N ASN A 138 -4.46 29.13 17.04
CA ASN A 138 -3.66 29.88 16.08
C ASN A 138 -4.51 30.66 15.06
N PHE A 139 -5.83 30.46 15.06
CA PHE A 139 -6.75 31.07 14.11
C PHE A 139 -7.81 31.89 14.85
N PRO A 140 -8.16 33.09 14.36
CA PRO A 140 -9.25 33.85 14.93
C PRO A 140 -10.57 33.10 14.69
N GLN A 141 -11.42 33.04 15.72
CA GLN A 141 -12.76 32.49 15.55
C GLN A 141 -13.59 33.33 14.58
N VAL A 142 -14.17 32.67 13.58
CA VAL A 142 -15.02 33.27 12.55
C VAL A 142 -16.33 32.48 12.43
N PRO A 143 -17.43 33.10 11.94
CA PRO A 143 -18.67 32.38 11.68
C PRO A 143 -18.47 31.27 10.64
N TYR A 144 -19.16 30.15 10.83
CA TYR A 144 -19.16 29.09 9.84
C TYR A 144 -19.93 29.49 8.58
N LYS A 145 -19.41 29.05 7.44
CA LYS A 145 -19.96 29.22 6.10
C LYS A 145 -20.16 27.83 5.49
N GLU A 146 -21.05 27.75 4.53
CA GLU A 146 -21.40 26.50 3.86
C GLU A 146 -21.52 26.69 2.34
N SER A 147 -21.34 25.59 1.60
CA SER A 147 -21.58 25.58 0.15
C SER A 147 -23.03 25.94 -0.18
N PRO A 148 -23.30 26.58 -1.34
CA PRO A 148 -24.64 26.74 -1.87
C PRO A 148 -25.46 25.45 -1.89
N MET A 149 -24.82 24.29 -2.17
CA MET A 149 -25.50 22.98 -2.15
C MET A 149 -25.97 22.62 -0.73
N SER A 150 -25.13 22.80 0.28
CA SER A 150 -25.50 22.60 1.68
C SER A 150 -26.58 23.60 2.13
N ALA A 151 -26.49 24.87 1.75
CA ALA A 151 -27.49 25.88 2.09
C ALA A 151 -28.88 25.53 1.49
N ALA A 152 -28.90 25.00 0.26
CA ALA A 152 -30.12 24.51 -0.38
C ALA A 152 -30.71 23.30 0.38
N ALA A 153 -29.86 22.37 0.81
CA ALA A 153 -30.24 21.21 1.61
C ALA A 153 -30.81 21.62 3.00
N VAL A 154 -30.21 22.61 3.67
CA VAL A 154 -30.73 23.21 4.92
C VAL A 154 -32.11 23.82 4.68
N LYS A 155 -32.28 24.60 3.61
CA LYS A 155 -33.57 25.21 3.26
C LYS A 155 -34.64 24.16 2.95
N ALA A 156 -34.24 23.03 2.38
CA ALA A 156 -35.12 21.89 2.14
C ALA A 156 -35.42 21.07 3.41
N GLY A 157 -34.72 21.34 4.52
CA GLY A 157 -34.84 20.59 5.77
C GLY A 157 -34.19 19.22 5.72
N THR A 158 -33.36 18.92 4.72
CA THR A 158 -32.73 17.60 4.53
C THR A 158 -31.51 17.40 5.42
N ILE A 159 -30.90 18.49 5.89
CA ILE A 159 -29.75 18.48 6.79
C ILE A 159 -29.88 19.59 7.85
N LEU A 160 -29.11 19.46 8.93
CA LEU A 160 -29.03 20.48 9.97
C LEU A 160 -28.34 21.77 9.47
N PRO A 161 -28.68 22.96 10.01
CA PRO A 161 -27.94 24.20 9.77
C PRO A 161 -26.44 24.07 10.13
N VAL A 162 -25.58 24.85 9.47
CA VAL A 162 -24.11 24.72 9.62
C VAL A 162 -23.65 24.77 11.09
N ASP A 163 -24.19 25.69 11.88
CA ASP A 163 -23.84 25.86 13.31
C ASP A 163 -24.32 24.70 14.22
N GLN A 164 -25.23 23.85 13.74
CA GLN A 164 -25.74 22.69 14.49
C GLN A 164 -25.13 21.36 14.03
N ARG A 165 -24.55 21.33 12.82
CA ARG A 165 -23.95 20.13 12.25
C ARG A 165 -22.44 20.05 12.44
N LEU A 166 -21.77 21.19 12.59
CA LEU A 166 -20.34 21.25 12.87
C LEU A 166 -20.04 21.21 14.37
N PRO A 167 -18.86 20.69 14.75
CA PRO A 167 -18.30 20.91 16.08
C PRO A 167 -18.16 22.40 16.42
N ASP A 168 -18.03 22.72 17.72
CA ASP A 168 -17.66 24.07 18.14
C ASP A 168 -16.24 24.46 17.67
N TRP A 169 -15.89 25.74 17.83
CA TRP A 169 -14.58 26.24 17.40
C TRP A 169 -13.41 25.56 18.11
N GLN A 170 -13.60 24.92 19.26
CA GLN A 170 -12.52 24.23 19.97
C GLN A 170 -12.27 22.82 19.41
N ASN A 171 -13.29 22.24 18.76
CA ASN A 171 -13.30 20.86 18.29
C ASN A 171 -13.33 20.73 16.76
N VAL A 172 -13.71 21.77 16.00
CA VAL A 172 -13.73 21.75 14.52
C VAL A 172 -12.33 21.54 13.96
N PHE A 173 -12.18 20.84 12.83
CA PHE A 173 -10.86 20.63 12.23
C PHE A 173 -10.51 21.78 11.29
N ILE A 174 -9.54 22.62 11.66
CA ILE A 174 -9.08 23.72 10.79
C ILE A 174 -7.99 23.18 9.87
N LEU A 175 -8.33 23.09 8.59
CA LEU A 175 -7.44 22.67 7.51
C LEU A 175 -7.02 23.91 6.69
N PRO A 176 -5.81 24.44 6.90
CA PRO A 176 -5.31 25.52 6.04
C PRO A 176 -5.21 24.99 4.60
N PRO A 177 -5.73 25.72 3.60
CA PRO A 177 -5.65 25.27 2.22
C PRO A 177 -4.20 25.16 1.75
N GLY A 178 -3.97 24.40 0.68
CA GLY A 178 -2.65 24.21 0.08
C GLY A 178 -1.97 25.53 -0.27
N ASP A 179 -2.65 26.41 -1.02
CA ASP A 179 -2.09 27.69 -1.48
C ASP A 179 -2.98 28.89 -1.09
N GLU A 180 -4.31 28.76 -1.25
CA GLU A 180 -5.26 29.87 -1.14
C GLU A 180 -6.66 29.43 -0.67
N ILE A 181 -7.44 30.35 -0.09
CA ILE A 181 -8.84 30.10 0.30
C ILE A 181 -9.66 29.80 -0.97
N GLY A 182 -10.37 28.67 -0.95
CA GLY A 182 -11.08 28.14 -2.10
C GLY A 182 -12.47 28.74 -2.30
N VAL A 183 -13.07 28.39 -3.45
CA VAL A 183 -14.44 28.77 -3.81
C VAL A 183 -15.28 27.52 -3.95
N TYR A 184 -16.50 27.56 -3.41
CA TYR A 184 -17.44 26.44 -3.50
C TYR A 184 -17.92 26.17 -4.91
N GLY A 185 -18.09 24.88 -5.22
CA GLY A 185 -18.80 24.42 -6.40
C GLY A 185 -17.99 23.47 -7.29
N GLY A 186 -18.72 22.80 -8.17
CA GLY A 186 -18.19 21.96 -9.23
C GLY A 186 -18.11 20.47 -8.88
N SER A 187 -18.11 19.66 -9.93
CA SER A 187 -17.97 18.20 -9.88
C SER A 187 -16.59 17.79 -10.41
N LEU A 188 -15.77 17.16 -9.55
CA LEU A 188 -14.49 16.57 -9.93
C LEU A 188 -14.71 15.36 -10.83
N ARG A 189 -14.13 15.35 -12.04
CA ARG A 189 -14.11 14.17 -12.91
C ARG A 189 -12.74 13.52 -12.90
N THR A 190 -12.68 12.20 -12.69
CA THR A 190 -11.45 11.41 -12.86
C THR A 190 -11.69 10.22 -13.77
N THR A 191 -10.64 9.72 -14.43
CA THR A 191 -10.71 8.54 -15.33
C THR A 191 -9.65 7.51 -14.96
N ARG A 192 -10.00 6.22 -14.90
CA ARG A 192 -9.02 5.12 -14.78
C ARG A 192 -9.60 3.77 -15.22
N ARG A 193 -8.74 2.75 -15.41
CA ARG A 193 -9.16 1.38 -15.81
C ARG A 193 -10.15 0.68 -14.83
N GLY A 194 -10.17 1.09 -13.57
CA GLY A 194 -11.06 0.55 -12.52
C GLY A 194 -12.01 1.58 -11.91
N ASN A 195 -13.00 1.13 -11.15
CA ASN A 195 -13.92 2.03 -10.44
C ASN A 195 -13.23 2.73 -9.26
N ILE A 196 -13.41 4.04 -9.07
CA ILE A 196 -12.97 4.74 -7.85
C ILE A 196 -13.77 4.20 -6.66
N THR A 197 -13.12 4.00 -5.52
CA THR A 197 -13.74 3.48 -4.30
C THR A 197 -13.77 4.53 -3.19
N GLN A 198 -14.61 4.32 -2.17
CA GLN A 198 -14.68 5.19 -0.99
C GLN A 198 -13.32 5.29 -0.28
N THR A 199 -12.47 4.26 -0.43
CA THR A 199 -11.12 4.25 0.15
C THR A 199 -10.14 5.18 -0.54
N ASP A 200 -10.42 5.62 -1.76
CA ASP A 200 -9.56 6.53 -2.52
C ASP A 200 -9.69 8.00 -2.08
N MET A 201 -10.71 8.33 -1.27
CA MET A 201 -11.12 9.72 -0.98
C MET A 201 -10.47 10.37 0.24
N GLY A 202 -9.59 9.65 0.94
CA GLY A 202 -8.43 10.24 1.61
C GLY A 202 -8.60 11.40 2.61
N MET A 203 -9.62 11.45 3.47
CA MET A 203 -9.56 12.02 4.84
C MET A 203 -10.71 11.47 5.69
N GLY A 204 -10.63 11.65 7.02
CA GLY A 204 -11.58 11.12 8.02
C GLY A 204 -11.01 10.00 8.89
N TYR A 205 -9.67 9.95 9.04
CA TYR A 205 -8.99 8.97 9.90
C TYR A 205 -8.81 9.48 11.33
N GLY A 206 -8.50 8.58 12.26
CA GLY A 206 -8.18 8.96 13.65
C GLY A 206 -6.96 9.89 13.73
N LEU A 207 -5.89 9.52 13.02
CA LEU A 207 -4.62 10.24 12.88
C LEU A 207 -4.18 10.22 11.42
N GLU A 208 -3.46 11.26 11.01
CA GLU A 208 -2.89 11.39 9.66
C GLU A 208 -1.37 11.51 9.75
N MET A 209 -0.68 11.17 8.67
CA MET A 209 0.74 11.52 8.48
C MET A 209 0.84 12.86 7.75
N SER A 210 1.87 13.64 8.09
CA SER A 210 2.25 14.80 7.30
C SER A 210 2.58 14.39 5.86
N PRO A 211 2.51 15.32 4.90
CA PRO A 211 2.70 14.99 3.49
C PRO A 211 4.07 14.39 3.13
N ASP A 212 5.09 14.66 3.96
CA ASP A 212 6.43 14.08 3.89
C ASP A 212 6.56 12.73 4.62
N GLY A 213 5.51 12.27 5.32
CA GLY A 213 5.49 10.99 6.05
C GLY A 213 6.29 10.97 7.35
N LEU A 214 6.73 12.13 7.85
CA LEU A 214 7.63 12.22 9.01
C LEU A 214 6.95 12.57 10.34
N LEU A 215 5.79 13.24 10.31
CA LEU A 215 5.11 13.77 11.48
C LEU A 215 3.66 13.28 11.56
N LEU A 216 3.14 13.20 12.79
CA LEU A 216 1.74 12.93 13.07
C LEU A 216 0.93 14.23 12.98
N VAL A 217 -0.21 14.17 12.30
CA VAL A 217 -1.14 15.28 12.14
C VAL A 217 -2.48 14.90 12.80
N PRO A 218 -3.00 15.74 13.72
CA PRO A 218 -4.32 15.53 14.31
C PRO A 218 -5.42 15.48 13.25
N SER A 219 -6.40 14.59 13.43
CA SER A 219 -7.62 14.51 12.61
C SER A 219 -8.82 14.38 13.55
N VAL A 220 -9.54 13.26 13.58
CA VAL A 220 -10.67 13.05 14.50
C VAL A 220 -10.21 13.06 15.96
N PHE A 221 -8.98 12.63 16.25
CA PHE A 221 -8.36 12.84 17.56
C PHE A 221 -7.69 14.21 17.62
N ARG A 222 -8.12 15.02 18.59
CA ARG A 222 -7.57 16.35 18.89
C ARG A 222 -6.25 16.27 19.66
N VAL A 223 -6.17 15.33 20.61
CA VAL A 223 -4.96 15.07 21.40
C VAL A 223 -4.55 13.64 21.13
N PHE A 224 -3.25 13.45 20.95
CA PHE A 224 -2.62 12.15 20.94
C PHE A 224 -1.20 12.26 21.47
N GLU A 225 -0.98 11.70 22.66
CA GLU A 225 0.28 11.86 23.40
C GLU A 225 0.69 10.53 24.02
N SER A 226 1.99 10.27 24.06
CA SER A 226 2.58 9.17 24.83
C SER A 226 3.13 9.71 26.15
N ASN A 227 3.17 8.88 27.19
CA ASN A 227 4.00 9.15 28.35
C ASN A 227 5.51 9.05 28.00
N ASP A 228 6.38 9.46 28.92
CA ASP A 228 7.83 9.41 28.73
C ASP A 228 8.38 7.98 28.54
N ALA A 229 7.68 6.99 29.11
CA ALA A 229 8.05 5.58 29.00
C ALA A 229 7.65 4.95 27.65
N GLY A 230 6.70 5.54 26.92
CA GLY A 230 6.21 5.01 25.64
C GLY A 230 5.32 3.77 25.76
N ASP A 231 4.80 3.47 26.94
CA ASP A 231 3.93 2.32 27.23
C ASP A 231 2.47 2.71 27.49
N GLU A 232 2.17 4.01 27.63
CA GLU A 232 0.84 4.57 27.78
C GLU A 232 0.60 5.67 26.74
N PHE A 233 -0.49 5.57 26.00
CA PHE A 233 -0.91 6.52 24.98
C PHE A 233 -2.30 7.06 25.30
N THR A 234 -2.44 8.38 25.36
CA THR A 234 -3.72 9.06 25.63
C THR A 234 -4.23 9.68 24.34
N PHE A 235 -5.51 9.42 24.04
CA PHE A 235 -6.21 9.99 22.89
C PHE A 235 -7.44 10.76 23.38
N MET A 236 -7.66 11.94 22.79
CA MET A 236 -8.88 12.74 23.01
C MET A 236 -9.58 12.98 21.67
N MET A 237 -10.85 12.62 21.57
CA MET A 237 -11.65 12.85 20.37
C MET A 237 -12.14 14.31 20.26
N ARG A 238 -12.37 14.76 19.02
CA ARG A 238 -13.09 16.02 18.76
C ARG A 238 -14.58 15.85 19.01
N ASN A 239 -15.10 16.53 20.02
CA ASN A 239 -16.53 16.46 20.38
C ASN A 239 -17.41 17.24 19.39
N GLY A 240 -18.64 16.77 19.19
CA GLY A 240 -19.64 17.46 18.36
C GLY A 240 -19.60 17.12 16.87
N ALA A 241 -18.68 16.25 16.44
CA ALA A 241 -18.67 15.73 15.08
C ALA A 241 -19.89 14.81 14.83
N ARG A 242 -20.26 14.67 13.56
CA ARG A 242 -21.35 13.81 13.11
C ARG A 242 -20.89 12.97 11.92
N TRP A 243 -21.38 11.76 11.84
CA TRP A 243 -21.27 10.90 10.66
C TRP A 243 -22.00 11.52 9.47
N SER A 244 -21.70 11.07 8.26
CA SER A 244 -22.31 11.59 7.02
C SER A 244 -23.83 11.46 6.94
N ASP A 245 -24.43 10.58 7.76
CA ASP A 245 -25.88 10.44 7.92
C ASP A 245 -26.48 11.36 9.00
N GLY A 246 -25.66 12.22 9.60
CA GLY A 246 -26.03 13.16 10.66
C GLY A 246 -26.01 12.57 12.08
N HIS A 247 -25.75 11.26 12.24
CA HIS A 247 -25.67 10.64 13.57
C HIS A 247 -24.48 11.22 14.37
N PRO A 248 -24.63 11.56 15.67
CA PRO A 248 -23.51 12.02 16.48
C PRO A 248 -22.38 11.00 16.51
N HIS A 249 -21.14 11.47 16.28
CA HIS A 249 -19.95 10.67 16.53
C HIS A 249 -19.59 10.76 18.02
N THR A 250 -19.46 9.61 18.69
CA THR A 250 -19.25 9.55 20.15
C THR A 250 -18.21 8.51 20.54
N MET A 251 -17.82 8.49 21.82
CA MET A 251 -16.92 7.47 22.36
C MET A 251 -17.44 6.03 22.19
N GLU A 252 -18.74 5.84 22.00
CA GLU A 252 -19.30 4.53 21.72
C GLU A 252 -18.82 3.95 20.37
N ASP A 253 -18.55 4.81 19.37
CA ASP A 253 -17.99 4.41 18.09
C ASP A 253 -16.54 3.92 18.23
N ILE A 254 -15.81 4.50 19.19
CA ILE A 254 -14.43 4.14 19.50
C ILE A 254 -14.39 2.86 20.34
N ARG A 255 -15.17 2.81 21.41
CA ARG A 255 -15.31 1.63 22.28
C ARG A 255 -15.74 0.41 21.47
N PHE A 256 -16.77 0.53 20.63
CA PHE A 256 -17.24 -0.56 19.78
C PHE A 256 -16.13 -1.04 18.83
N ALA A 257 -15.40 -0.12 18.19
CA ALA A 257 -14.34 -0.48 17.27
C ALA A 257 -13.16 -1.19 17.97
N LEU A 258 -12.72 -0.68 19.13
CA LEU A 258 -11.62 -1.26 19.90
C LEU A 258 -12.01 -2.58 20.58
N GLU A 259 -13.06 -2.59 21.38
CA GLU A 259 -13.42 -3.74 22.22
C GLU A 259 -14.14 -4.84 21.45
N ASP A 260 -15.15 -4.48 20.64
CA ASP A 260 -16.05 -5.46 20.02
C ASP A 260 -15.59 -5.92 18.64
N LEU A 261 -14.72 -5.15 17.97
CA LEU A 261 -14.17 -5.54 16.66
C LEU A 261 -12.71 -5.94 16.75
N MET A 262 -11.83 -5.06 17.23
CA MET A 262 -10.39 -5.32 17.18
C MET A 262 -9.93 -6.35 18.20
N LEU A 263 -10.39 -6.25 19.45
CA LEU A 263 -10.04 -7.17 20.54
C LEU A 263 -10.93 -8.42 20.57
N ASN A 264 -11.92 -8.52 19.68
CA ASN A 264 -12.79 -9.69 19.56
C ASN A 264 -12.07 -10.83 18.82
N LYS A 265 -11.80 -11.92 19.54
CA LYS A 265 -11.04 -13.08 19.04
C LYS A 265 -11.73 -13.89 17.94
N GLU A 266 -13.04 -13.77 17.77
CA GLU A 266 -13.73 -14.40 16.64
C GLU A 266 -13.51 -13.62 15.34
N LEU A 267 -13.49 -12.29 15.41
CA LEU A 267 -13.21 -11.40 14.25
C LEU A 267 -11.71 -11.28 13.97
N MET A 268 -10.91 -11.19 15.03
CA MET A 268 -9.47 -10.97 15.02
C MET A 268 -8.79 -11.99 15.95
N PRO A 269 -8.54 -13.22 15.48
CA PRO A 269 -7.88 -14.27 16.27
C PRO A 269 -6.52 -13.84 16.86
N GLY A 270 -5.82 -12.94 16.16
CA GLY A 270 -4.61 -12.28 16.65
C GLY A 270 -4.51 -10.86 16.10
N LEU A 271 -3.96 -9.95 16.92
CA LEU A 271 -3.68 -8.60 16.47
C LEU A 271 -2.45 -8.57 15.55
N PRO A 272 -2.41 -7.66 14.56
CA PRO A 272 -1.19 -7.30 13.87
C PRO A 272 -0.04 -6.98 14.84
N ALA A 273 1.21 -7.26 14.45
CA ALA A 273 2.40 -7.05 15.30
C ALA A 273 2.47 -5.65 15.91
N VAL A 274 2.06 -4.62 15.15
CA VAL A 274 2.11 -3.22 15.58
C VAL A 274 1.14 -2.85 16.71
N LEU A 275 0.11 -3.68 16.95
CA LEU A 275 -0.86 -3.51 18.02
C LEU A 275 -0.57 -4.45 19.21
N ARG A 276 0.63 -5.04 19.24
CA ARG A 276 1.13 -5.90 20.31
C ARG A 276 2.39 -5.27 20.88
N SER A 277 2.73 -5.59 22.12
CA SER A 277 4.03 -5.19 22.67
C SER A 277 5.16 -5.75 21.78
N PRO A 278 6.17 -4.95 21.40
CA PRO A 278 7.29 -5.44 20.61
C PRO A 278 8.09 -6.53 21.35
N ILE A 279 8.12 -6.52 22.69
CA ILE A 279 8.95 -7.43 23.49
C ILE A 279 8.15 -8.63 24.02
N THR A 280 7.03 -8.43 24.71
CA THR A 280 6.24 -9.55 25.26
C THR A 280 5.32 -10.21 24.24
N GLY A 281 4.84 -9.44 23.25
CA GLY A 281 3.87 -9.94 22.27
C GLY A 281 2.43 -9.99 22.71
N ASN A 282 2.18 -9.56 23.94
CA ASN A 282 0.82 -9.42 24.42
C ASN A 282 0.10 -8.32 23.63
N ASP A 283 -1.19 -8.54 23.39
CA ASP A 283 -2.06 -7.54 22.78
C ASP A 283 -2.08 -6.26 23.61
N MET A 284 -2.22 -5.11 22.94
CA MET A 284 -2.47 -3.85 23.61
C MET A 284 -3.71 -3.95 24.52
N ARG A 285 -3.71 -3.20 25.62
CA ARG A 285 -4.89 -3.00 26.47
C ARG A 285 -5.49 -1.63 26.19
N VAL A 286 -6.80 -1.53 26.30
CA VAL A 286 -7.55 -0.27 26.08
C VAL A 286 -8.34 0.06 27.35
N GLN A 287 -8.40 1.35 27.68
CA GLN A 287 -9.27 1.89 28.73
C GLN A 287 -10.05 3.09 28.19
N ILE A 288 -11.38 3.00 28.18
CA ILE A 288 -12.22 4.19 28.02
C ILE A 288 -12.21 4.95 29.36
N VAL A 289 -11.76 6.20 29.33
CA VAL A 289 -11.60 7.02 30.54
C VAL A 289 -12.88 7.82 30.81
N ASP A 290 -13.38 8.51 29.78
CA ASP A 290 -14.58 9.33 29.83
C ASP A 290 -15.21 9.45 28.43
N ASP A 291 -16.21 10.32 28.29
CA ASP A 291 -16.98 10.51 27.05
C ASP A 291 -16.16 11.05 25.86
N SER A 292 -14.90 11.44 26.06
CA SER A 292 -14.03 11.99 25.03
C SER A 292 -12.59 11.47 25.05
N THR A 293 -12.21 10.71 26.08
CA THR A 293 -10.84 10.25 26.30
C THR A 293 -10.76 8.73 26.39
N PHE A 294 -9.79 8.13 25.70
CA PHE A 294 -9.39 6.75 25.91
C PHE A 294 -7.87 6.62 25.97
N LYS A 295 -7.41 5.52 26.54
CA LYS A 295 -6.00 5.19 26.69
C LYS A 295 -5.69 3.83 26.09
N VAL A 296 -4.49 3.69 25.54
CA VAL A 296 -3.93 2.43 25.07
C VAL A 296 -2.66 2.15 25.87
N PHE A 297 -2.50 0.91 26.32
CA PHE A 297 -1.36 0.47 27.13
C PHE A 297 -0.66 -0.71 26.47
N PHE A 298 0.65 -0.73 26.61
CA PHE A 298 1.51 -1.86 26.27
C PHE A 298 2.22 -2.36 27.53
N ASP A 299 2.78 -3.57 27.45
CA ASP A 299 3.63 -4.09 28.54
C ASP A 299 5.07 -3.54 28.47
N ASP A 300 5.46 -3.00 27.31
CA ASP A 300 6.78 -2.47 27.02
C ASP A 300 6.66 -1.21 26.12
N PRO A 301 7.69 -0.35 26.05
CA PRO A 301 7.68 0.82 25.19
C PRO A 301 7.39 0.48 23.73
N ASN A 302 6.45 1.19 23.09
CA ASN A 302 6.09 1.01 21.68
C ASN A 302 5.77 2.35 20.99
N PHE A 303 6.75 3.22 20.85
CA PHE A 303 6.57 4.53 20.21
C PHE A 303 6.17 4.43 18.73
N SER A 304 6.45 3.32 18.06
CA SER A 304 6.07 3.07 16.65
C SER A 304 4.56 2.92 16.43
N PHE A 305 3.82 2.61 17.50
CA PHE A 305 2.36 2.49 17.47
C PHE A 305 1.70 3.73 16.89
N MET A 306 2.21 4.91 17.25
CA MET A 306 1.68 6.21 16.83
C MET A 306 1.79 6.42 15.31
N GLU A 307 2.98 6.21 14.74
CA GLU A 307 3.22 6.39 13.30
C GLU A 307 2.44 5.36 12.47
N SER A 308 2.39 4.12 12.96
CA SER A 308 1.70 3.04 12.27
C SER A 308 0.17 3.19 12.30
N THR A 309 -0.37 3.80 13.36
CA THR A 309 -1.79 4.16 13.44
C THR A 309 -2.14 5.41 12.64
N ALA A 310 -1.17 6.12 12.08
CA ALA A 310 -1.42 7.24 11.16
C ALA A 310 -1.26 6.84 9.68
N MET A 311 -0.70 5.66 9.39
CA MET A 311 -0.46 5.21 8.02
C MET A 311 -1.61 4.39 7.42
N ASN A 312 -2.08 4.84 6.25
CA ASN A 312 -3.33 4.47 5.57
C ASN A 312 -3.30 3.14 4.76
N ILE A 313 -2.37 2.22 4.99
CA ILE A 313 -2.19 1.11 4.02
C ILE A 313 -3.11 -0.10 4.29
N PHE A 314 -3.62 -0.29 5.51
CA PHE A 314 -4.42 -1.47 5.85
C PHE A 314 -5.93 -1.26 5.74
N SER A 315 -6.45 -1.07 4.53
CA SER A 315 -7.91 -1.07 4.30
C SER A 315 -8.48 -2.50 4.37
N GLY A 316 -8.89 -2.93 5.56
CA GLY A 316 -9.57 -4.19 5.82
C GLY A 316 -9.60 -4.49 7.31
N ILE A 317 -10.38 -5.47 7.76
CA ILE A 317 -10.50 -5.86 9.19
C ILE A 317 -9.13 -6.14 9.85
N LYS A 318 -8.07 -6.38 9.07
CA LYS A 318 -6.71 -6.66 9.55
C LYS A 318 -5.81 -5.41 9.56
N GLY A 319 -6.07 -4.45 10.45
CA GLY A 319 -5.05 -3.46 10.89
C GLY A 319 -5.16 -2.00 10.45
N CYS A 320 -6.34 -1.44 10.17
CA CYS A 320 -6.51 -0.04 9.74
C CYS A 320 -6.54 0.98 10.93
N PRO A 321 -6.07 2.21 10.74
CA PRO A 321 -6.46 3.39 11.53
C PRO A 321 -7.95 3.76 11.49
N ARG A 322 -8.69 3.34 10.44
CA ARG A 322 -10.16 3.31 10.48
C ARG A 322 -10.69 2.38 11.56
N CYS A 323 -9.87 1.51 12.17
CA CYS A 323 -10.35 0.53 13.15
C CYS A 323 -10.50 1.10 14.57
N PHE A 324 -10.03 2.31 14.89
CA PHE A 324 -10.35 2.93 16.18
C PHE A 324 -11.70 3.65 16.16
N ILE A 325 -12.35 3.77 15.00
CA ILE A 325 -13.62 4.46 14.86
C ILE A 325 -14.51 3.68 13.89
N SER A 326 -15.63 3.16 14.38
CA SER A 326 -16.63 2.49 13.55
C SER A 326 -18.02 3.05 13.85
N PRO A 327 -18.89 3.27 12.84
CA PRO A 327 -20.25 3.77 13.04
C PRO A 327 -21.08 2.71 13.78
N SER A 328 -21.06 2.78 15.11
CA SER A 328 -21.58 1.73 15.98
C SER A 328 -23.08 1.58 15.84
N HIS A 329 -23.79 2.68 15.57
CA HIS A 329 -25.24 2.74 15.38
C HIS A 329 -25.72 1.89 14.19
N ILE A 330 -24.88 1.71 13.17
CA ILE A 330 -25.18 0.83 12.02
C ILE A 330 -24.58 -0.56 12.23
N GLN A 331 -23.30 -0.62 12.58
CA GLN A 331 -22.55 -1.88 12.53
C GLN A 331 -22.94 -2.89 13.62
N LYS A 332 -23.48 -2.44 14.76
CA LYS A 332 -23.96 -3.34 15.82
C LYS A 332 -25.03 -4.32 15.33
N ARG A 333 -25.86 -3.94 14.35
CA ARG A 333 -26.87 -4.83 13.75
C ARG A 333 -26.26 -6.11 13.18
N TYR A 334 -25.01 -6.06 12.72
CA TYR A 334 -24.35 -7.19 12.09
C TYR A 334 -23.42 -7.95 13.03
N HIS A 335 -23.36 -7.54 14.30
CA HIS A 335 -22.50 -8.13 15.30
C HIS A 335 -23.32 -9.01 16.26
N ILE A 336 -22.90 -10.27 16.44
CA ILE A 336 -23.65 -11.30 17.16
C ILE A 336 -24.02 -10.92 18.60
N LYS A 337 -23.11 -10.22 19.31
CA LYS A 337 -23.31 -9.70 20.67
C LYS A 337 -24.55 -8.78 20.80
N TYR A 338 -24.88 -8.03 19.76
CA TYR A 338 -25.91 -6.98 19.80
C TYR A 338 -27.20 -7.38 19.09
N ASN A 339 -27.13 -8.28 18.10
CA ASN A 339 -28.28 -8.64 17.27
C ASN A 339 -28.37 -10.13 16.94
N ASN A 340 -28.23 -11.00 17.93
CA ASN A 340 -28.26 -12.45 17.69
C ASN A 340 -29.54 -12.95 16.99
N ALA A 341 -30.67 -12.28 17.19
CA ALA A 341 -31.96 -12.70 16.66
C ALA A 341 -32.08 -12.60 15.12
N GLU A 342 -31.54 -11.55 14.50
CA GLU A 342 -31.62 -11.35 13.04
C GLU A 342 -30.46 -12.00 12.28
N ILE A 343 -29.35 -12.32 12.95
CA ILE A 343 -28.13 -12.81 12.30
C ILE A 343 -28.40 -14.03 11.39
N PRO A 344 -29.14 -15.08 11.79
CA PRO A 344 -29.41 -16.21 10.89
C PRO A 344 -30.04 -15.79 9.55
N ALA A 345 -31.01 -14.87 9.57
CA ALA A 345 -31.65 -14.36 8.36
C ALA A 345 -30.69 -13.49 7.53
N ILE A 346 -29.85 -12.68 8.18
CA ILE A 346 -28.81 -11.89 7.51
C ILE A 346 -27.78 -12.79 6.82
N LEU A 347 -27.36 -13.88 7.48
CA LEU A 347 -26.42 -14.85 6.92
C LEU A 347 -26.99 -15.54 5.68
N GLU A 348 -28.26 -15.93 5.74
CA GLU A 348 -28.97 -16.52 4.60
C GLU A 348 -29.08 -15.52 3.45
N ALA A 349 -29.52 -14.29 3.72
CA ALA A 349 -29.67 -13.23 2.72
C ALA A 349 -28.33 -12.87 2.03
N ASN A 350 -27.25 -12.80 2.79
CA ASN A 350 -25.92 -12.46 2.28
C ASN A 350 -25.12 -13.66 1.77
N ASN A 351 -25.67 -14.89 1.86
CA ASN A 351 -24.99 -16.15 1.57
C ASN A 351 -23.62 -16.26 2.28
N GLN A 352 -23.61 -16.01 3.59
CA GLN A 352 -22.39 -16.02 4.41
C GLN A 352 -22.41 -17.18 5.41
N PRO A 353 -21.30 -17.91 5.58
CA PRO A 353 -21.28 -19.13 6.38
C PRO A 353 -21.34 -18.88 7.90
N ASN A 354 -21.02 -17.67 8.36
CA ASN A 354 -21.08 -17.27 9.76
C ASN A 354 -21.03 -15.75 9.91
N TRP A 355 -21.32 -15.27 11.11
CA TRP A 355 -21.38 -13.84 11.42
C TRP A 355 -20.03 -13.13 11.22
N VAL A 356 -18.90 -13.79 11.47
CA VAL A 356 -17.54 -13.23 11.24
C VAL A 356 -17.30 -12.93 9.76
N LYS A 357 -17.61 -13.91 8.89
CA LYS A 357 -17.51 -13.75 7.44
C LYS A 357 -18.50 -12.72 6.92
N ASN A 358 -19.72 -12.69 7.47
CA ASN A 358 -20.70 -11.67 7.15
C ASN A 358 -20.24 -10.27 7.56
N PHE A 359 -19.73 -10.10 8.78
CA PHE A 359 -19.20 -8.83 9.25
C PHE A 359 -18.03 -8.37 8.38
N SER A 360 -17.19 -9.31 7.92
CA SER A 360 -16.12 -9.03 6.96
C SER A 360 -16.64 -8.64 5.58
N TYR A 361 -17.70 -9.29 5.11
CA TYR A 361 -18.35 -9.03 3.84
C TYR A 361 -18.96 -7.62 3.80
N ILE A 362 -19.79 -7.25 4.78
CA ILE A 362 -20.45 -5.94 4.84
C ILE A 362 -19.48 -4.77 5.05
N ARG A 363 -18.34 -5.00 5.73
CA ARG A 363 -17.35 -3.96 6.02
C ARG A 363 -16.35 -3.81 4.87
N ASN A 364 -16.42 -4.68 3.87
CA ASN A 364 -15.49 -4.65 2.74
C ASN A 364 -15.87 -3.53 1.76
N VAL A 365 -15.25 -2.37 1.97
CA VAL A 365 -15.34 -1.17 1.12
C VAL A 365 -14.67 -1.31 -0.26
N ARG A 366 -14.07 -2.46 -0.59
CA ARG A 366 -13.36 -2.69 -1.89
C ARG A 366 -14.10 -3.63 -2.85
N GLY A 367 -15.22 -4.22 -2.46
CA GLY A 367 -15.95 -5.19 -3.29
C GLY A 367 -17.44 -5.16 -3.01
N PHE A 368 -18.14 -4.18 -3.57
CA PHE A 368 -19.60 -4.06 -3.44
C PHE A 368 -20.34 -4.85 -4.54
N GLN A 369 -21.53 -5.39 -4.27
CA GLN A 369 -22.35 -6.10 -5.27
C GLN A 369 -23.86 -5.80 -5.17
N GLY A 370 -24.29 -4.76 -4.45
CA GLY A 370 -25.71 -4.39 -4.32
C GLY A 370 -26.14 -3.22 -5.21
N PRO A 371 -27.43 -3.06 -5.54
CA PRO A 371 -27.95 -1.80 -6.07
C PRO A 371 -28.09 -0.75 -4.94
N PRO A 372 -27.89 0.56 -5.21
CA PRO A 372 -28.21 1.61 -4.25
C PRO A 372 -29.73 1.73 -4.09
N SER A 373 -30.24 1.79 -2.86
CA SER A 373 -31.63 2.15 -2.58
C SER A 373 -31.76 3.57 -2.04
N GLU A 374 -32.87 4.20 -2.43
CA GLU A 374 -33.35 5.59 -2.41
C GLU A 374 -32.72 6.69 -1.50
N PRO A 375 -32.81 7.97 -1.93
CA PRO A 375 -32.22 9.13 -1.23
C PRO A 375 -32.56 9.22 0.25
N ILE A 376 -31.58 9.67 1.05
CA ILE A 376 -31.66 9.83 2.51
C ILE A 376 -32.85 10.76 2.86
N PRO A 377 -33.85 10.31 3.65
CA PRO A 377 -34.98 11.13 4.06
C PRO A 377 -34.55 12.18 5.07
N THR A 378 -35.27 13.30 5.02
CA THR A 378 -35.04 14.52 5.80
C THR A 378 -35.52 14.45 7.25
N GLU A 379 -36.26 13.40 7.60
CA GLU A 379 -36.63 13.07 8.97
C GLU A 379 -35.91 11.79 9.37
N PHE A 380 -35.23 11.80 10.52
CA PHE A 380 -34.60 10.60 11.09
C PHE A 380 -35.68 9.57 11.44
N ASP A 381 -36.06 8.76 10.46
CA ASP A 381 -36.76 7.50 10.68
C ASP A 381 -35.70 6.45 10.94
N ILE A 382 -35.60 6.03 12.20
CA ILE A 382 -34.74 4.93 12.61
C ILE A 382 -34.93 3.76 11.63
N ASN A 383 -36.17 3.43 11.23
CA ASN A 383 -36.50 2.27 10.38
C ASN A 383 -36.11 2.39 8.90
N TYR A 384 -35.70 3.57 8.40
CA TYR A 384 -35.34 3.75 7.00
C TYR A 384 -34.10 2.94 6.61
N ILE A 385 -33.14 2.83 7.54
CA ILE A 385 -31.87 2.09 7.36
C ILE A 385 -32.06 0.58 7.61
N TYR A 386 -33.23 0.15 8.07
CA TYR A 386 -33.49 -1.26 8.41
C TYR A 386 -33.94 -2.09 7.21
N ARG A 387 -34.23 -1.45 6.07
CA ARG A 387 -34.63 -2.08 4.81
C ARG A 387 -33.43 -2.51 3.97
N GLY A 388 -32.88 -3.67 4.31
CA GLY A 388 -32.41 -4.70 3.37
C GLY A 388 -31.27 -4.44 2.37
N ASP A 389 -31.20 -3.29 1.69
CA ASP A 389 -30.47 -3.21 0.41
C ASP A 389 -29.42 -2.07 0.34
N ASN A 390 -29.21 -1.33 1.43
CA ASN A 390 -28.21 -0.25 1.49
C ASN A 390 -27.01 -0.62 2.38
N HIS A 391 -25.88 -1.01 1.77
CA HIS A 391 -24.61 -1.15 2.49
C HIS A 391 -23.73 0.09 2.34
N TYR A 392 -24.26 1.26 2.73
CA TYR A 392 -23.47 2.46 2.93
C TYR A 392 -23.03 2.54 4.40
N ASN A 393 -21.72 2.48 4.66
CA ASN A 393 -21.19 2.85 5.97
C ASN A 393 -21.07 4.37 6.03
N PRO A 394 -21.69 5.05 7.01
CA PRO A 394 -21.46 6.48 7.22
C PRO A 394 -19.97 6.78 7.38
N VAL A 395 -19.54 7.93 6.88
CA VAL A 395 -18.13 8.34 6.88
C VAL A 395 -17.94 9.72 7.52
N LEU A 396 -16.72 9.99 7.99
CA LEU A 396 -16.29 11.33 8.45
C LEU A 396 -15.53 12.10 7.37
N GLY A 397 -15.11 11.43 6.29
CA GLY A 397 -14.37 12.04 5.17
C GLY A 397 -15.17 13.08 4.38
N GLY A 398 -14.49 13.86 3.54
CA GLY A 398 -15.09 14.99 2.83
C GLY A 398 -16.18 14.62 1.82
N PHE A 399 -16.17 13.39 1.34
CA PHE A 399 -17.13 12.88 0.36
C PHE A 399 -17.66 11.50 0.77
N TRP A 400 -18.87 11.16 0.34
CA TRP A 400 -19.47 9.85 0.54
C TRP A 400 -19.99 9.29 -0.79
N ALA A 401 -19.92 7.98 -0.97
CA ALA A 401 -20.32 7.31 -2.20
C ALA A 401 -21.84 7.33 -2.35
N ARG A 402 -22.34 7.94 -3.44
CA ARG A 402 -23.73 7.86 -3.87
C ARG A 402 -24.00 6.62 -4.72
N SER A 403 -22.98 6.15 -5.46
CA SER A 403 -23.01 4.93 -6.28
C SER A 403 -21.63 4.34 -6.46
N GLN A 404 -21.47 3.03 -6.23
CA GLN A 404 -20.17 2.35 -6.36
C GLN A 404 -20.31 0.89 -6.81
N VAL A 405 -21.00 0.66 -7.92
CA VAL A 405 -21.20 -0.68 -8.48
C VAL A 405 -19.93 -1.12 -9.23
N PRO A 406 -19.25 -2.21 -8.84
CA PRO A 406 -18.08 -2.68 -9.58
C PRO A 406 -18.43 -3.08 -11.02
N GLY A 407 -17.59 -2.67 -11.95
CA GLY A 407 -17.82 -2.87 -13.38
C GLY A 407 -18.79 -1.86 -14.00
N ALA A 408 -19.44 -0.98 -13.22
CA ALA A 408 -20.21 0.12 -13.79
C ALA A 408 -19.32 1.11 -14.55
N GLU A 409 -19.94 1.89 -15.44
CA GLU A 409 -19.25 2.94 -16.22
C GLU A 409 -18.75 4.08 -15.34
N SER A 410 -19.43 4.38 -14.24
CA SER A 410 -19.06 5.42 -13.28
C SER A 410 -19.17 4.95 -11.83
N THR A 411 -18.44 5.63 -10.96
CA THR A 411 -18.73 5.72 -9.53
C THR A 411 -18.91 7.17 -9.15
N GLU A 412 -19.85 7.42 -8.24
CA GLU A 412 -20.33 8.77 -7.95
C GLU A 412 -20.28 9.03 -6.45
N PHE A 413 -19.80 10.21 -6.10
CA PHE A 413 -19.62 10.67 -4.74
C PHE A 413 -20.18 12.09 -4.61
N GLU A 414 -20.71 12.37 -3.45
CA GLU A 414 -21.24 13.68 -3.08
C GLU A 414 -20.50 14.20 -1.85
N ARG A 415 -20.45 15.53 -1.69
CA ARG A 415 -19.93 16.16 -0.48
C ARG A 415 -20.61 15.58 0.76
N ASN A 416 -19.81 15.35 1.80
CA ASN A 416 -20.34 15.05 3.12
C ASN A 416 -20.76 16.37 3.78
N HIS A 417 -22.07 16.62 3.85
CA HIS A 417 -22.62 17.81 4.50
C HIS A 417 -22.28 17.90 5.99
N TYR A 418 -21.92 16.79 6.63
CA TYR A 418 -21.52 16.71 8.05
C TYR A 418 -19.99 16.62 8.24
N HIS A 419 -19.19 16.84 7.19
CA HIS A 419 -17.74 16.82 7.32
C HIS A 419 -17.28 17.84 8.38
N PRO A 420 -16.46 17.43 9.38
CA PRO A 420 -16.18 18.22 10.57
C PRO A 420 -15.06 19.26 10.38
N SER A 421 -14.66 19.54 9.14
CA SER A 421 -13.51 20.40 8.84
C SER A 421 -13.92 21.70 8.15
N ILE A 422 -13.15 22.74 8.44
CA ILE A 422 -13.26 24.08 7.87
C ILE A 422 -11.90 24.56 7.39
N ASP A 423 -11.90 25.56 6.52
CA ASP A 423 -10.72 26.39 6.27
C ASP A 423 -10.55 27.49 7.36
N PRO A 424 -9.46 28.27 7.35
CA PRO A 424 -9.26 29.39 8.28
C PRO A 424 -10.30 30.53 8.21
N GLU A 425 -11.10 30.59 7.14
CA GLU A 425 -12.16 31.60 6.97
C GLU A 425 -13.56 31.08 7.35
N GLY A 426 -13.64 29.89 7.92
CA GLY A 426 -14.89 29.28 8.38
C GLY A 426 -15.67 28.55 7.29
N ASN A 427 -15.12 28.40 6.08
CA ASN A 427 -15.76 27.64 5.01
C ASN A 427 -15.71 26.14 5.34
N GLN A 428 -16.87 25.53 5.59
CA GLN A 428 -16.99 24.08 5.71
C GLN A 428 -16.51 23.37 4.45
N LEU A 429 -15.52 22.48 4.59
CA LEU A 429 -15.00 21.67 3.50
C LEU A 429 -15.91 20.44 3.24
N PRO A 430 -15.85 19.82 2.05
CA PRO A 430 -15.01 20.17 0.90
C PRO A 430 -15.47 21.43 0.14
N TYR A 431 -14.59 22.02 -0.68
CA TYR A 431 -15.02 23.09 -1.60
C TYR A 431 -15.86 22.57 -2.77
N MET A 432 -15.43 21.47 -3.39
CA MET A 432 -16.19 20.82 -4.47
C MET A 432 -17.43 20.12 -3.92
N ASP A 433 -18.45 19.99 -4.77
CA ASP A 433 -19.74 19.42 -4.37
C ASP A 433 -19.84 17.92 -4.70
N GLU A 434 -19.19 17.46 -5.77
CA GLU A 434 -19.28 16.07 -6.23
C GLU A 434 -17.94 15.55 -6.76
N TRP A 435 -17.82 14.22 -6.82
CA TRP A 435 -16.75 13.53 -7.57
C TRP A 435 -17.35 12.37 -8.36
N ILE A 436 -17.05 12.32 -9.65
CA ILE A 436 -17.41 11.24 -10.56
C ILE A 436 -16.13 10.56 -11.08
N GLY A 437 -15.97 9.27 -10.78
CA GLY A 437 -14.92 8.42 -11.30
C GLY A 437 -15.40 7.60 -12.50
N ILE A 438 -14.90 7.89 -13.69
CA ILE A 438 -15.26 7.20 -14.94
C ILE A 438 -14.33 6.00 -15.15
N ARG A 439 -14.92 4.82 -15.31
CA ARG A 439 -14.19 3.59 -15.65
C ARG A 439 -13.91 3.57 -17.15
N THR A 440 -12.66 3.32 -17.52
CA THR A 440 -12.26 3.16 -18.92
C THR A 440 -11.98 1.70 -19.25
N GLU A 441 -12.31 1.31 -20.49
CA GLU A 441 -12.12 -0.05 -21.01
C GLU A 441 -10.63 -0.46 -21.03
N SER A 442 -9.74 0.51 -21.23
CA SER A 442 -8.28 0.33 -21.23
C SER A 442 -7.54 1.52 -20.64
N ARG A 443 -6.23 1.33 -20.42
CA ARG A 443 -5.30 2.37 -19.94
C ARG A 443 -5.17 3.50 -20.97
N GLU A 444 -5.01 3.12 -22.22
CA GLU A 444 -4.80 4.01 -23.36
C GLU A 444 -5.99 4.96 -23.56
N VAL A 445 -7.22 4.44 -23.41
CA VAL A 445 -8.44 5.26 -23.45
C VAL A 445 -8.47 6.27 -22.29
N GLY A 446 -8.09 5.86 -21.07
CA GLY A 446 -8.00 6.74 -19.91
C GLY A 446 -6.99 7.87 -20.08
N ILE A 447 -5.81 7.54 -20.61
CA ILE A 447 -4.77 8.52 -20.93
C ILE A 447 -5.25 9.51 -22.00
N PHE A 448 -5.83 9.01 -23.10
CA PHE A 448 -6.34 9.88 -24.17
C PHE A 448 -7.42 10.85 -23.66
N ARG A 449 -8.36 10.37 -22.85
CA ARG A 449 -9.37 11.21 -22.20
C ARG A 449 -8.72 12.27 -21.30
N THR A 450 -7.76 11.86 -20.47
CA THR A 450 -7.02 12.79 -19.59
C THR A 450 -6.34 13.90 -20.38
N MET A 451 -5.61 13.57 -21.46
CA MET A 451 -4.92 14.56 -22.30
C MET A 451 -5.86 15.48 -23.07
N ASN A 452 -7.09 15.05 -23.35
CA ASN A 452 -8.11 15.92 -23.95
C ASN A 452 -8.83 16.81 -22.92
N GLY A 453 -8.45 16.75 -21.64
CA GLY A 453 -9.11 17.49 -20.57
C GLY A 453 -10.42 16.85 -20.08
N GLU A 454 -10.65 15.58 -20.43
CA GLU A 454 -11.79 14.80 -19.93
C GLU A 454 -11.54 14.17 -18.55
N SER A 455 -10.44 14.53 -17.89
CA SER A 455 -10.15 14.24 -16.49
C SER A 455 -9.65 15.52 -15.84
N ASP A 456 -10.27 15.91 -14.73
CA ASP A 456 -9.86 17.08 -13.96
C ASP A 456 -8.62 16.80 -13.12
N TRP A 457 -8.52 15.54 -12.68
CA TRP A 457 -7.43 15.05 -11.87
C TRP A 457 -7.14 13.58 -12.21
N SER A 458 -5.89 13.26 -12.56
CA SER A 458 -5.44 11.88 -12.67
C SER A 458 -4.11 11.63 -11.97
N ARG A 459 -4.10 10.60 -11.14
CA ARG A 459 -2.88 9.98 -10.58
C ARG A 459 -2.68 8.52 -10.99
N TRP A 460 -3.60 8.00 -11.78
CA TRP A 460 -3.66 6.58 -12.13
C TRP A 460 -3.24 6.43 -13.58
N ASP A 461 -2.69 5.26 -13.89
CA ASP A 461 -2.46 4.82 -15.27
C ASP A 461 -1.43 5.67 -16.07
N LEU A 462 -0.75 6.63 -15.42
CA LEU A 462 0.30 7.48 -15.99
C LEU A 462 1.69 6.83 -15.85
N ASN A 463 2.44 6.78 -16.95
CA ASN A 463 3.82 6.26 -17.00
C ASN A 463 4.85 7.36 -17.31
N THR A 464 5.99 7.33 -16.64
CA THR A 464 7.06 8.34 -16.83
C THR A 464 7.65 8.36 -18.24
N ALA A 465 7.81 7.19 -18.89
CA ALA A 465 8.28 7.13 -20.28
C ALA A 465 7.40 7.91 -21.28
N GLU A 466 6.12 8.16 -20.94
CA GLU A 466 5.15 8.85 -21.80
C GLU A 466 5.08 10.36 -21.50
N MET A 467 5.95 10.88 -20.63
CA MET A 467 6.02 12.30 -20.27
C MET A 467 6.03 13.25 -21.48
N PRO A 468 6.83 13.03 -22.54
CA PRO A 468 6.83 13.91 -23.71
C PRO A 468 5.44 14.04 -24.36
N LEU A 469 4.65 12.96 -24.36
CA LEU A 469 3.28 12.97 -24.89
C LEU A 469 2.35 13.83 -24.02
N TYR A 470 2.47 13.73 -22.70
CA TYR A 470 1.69 14.56 -21.77
C TYR A 470 2.06 16.03 -21.89
N LEU A 471 3.35 16.35 -22.02
CA LEU A 471 3.80 17.73 -22.17
C LEU A 471 3.33 18.34 -23.51
N ALA A 472 3.46 17.61 -24.62
CA ALA A 472 3.04 18.06 -25.95
C ALA A 472 1.53 18.36 -26.06
N ASN A 473 0.70 17.74 -25.20
CA ASN A 473 -0.74 17.98 -25.16
C ASN A 473 -1.19 18.90 -24.01
N SER A 474 -0.29 19.30 -23.11
CA SER A 474 -0.63 20.04 -21.88
C SER A 474 -1.31 21.38 -22.13
N GLU A 475 -0.78 22.19 -23.05
CA GLU A 475 -1.38 23.47 -23.42
C GLU A 475 -2.74 23.29 -24.08
N LYS A 476 -2.85 22.37 -25.06
CA LYS A 476 -4.11 22.10 -25.76
C LYS A 476 -5.17 21.58 -24.79
N GLY A 477 -4.80 20.63 -23.95
CA GLY A 477 -5.63 19.98 -22.94
C GLY A 477 -5.85 20.81 -21.66
N ASP A 478 -5.29 22.01 -21.56
CA ASP A 478 -5.40 22.90 -20.40
C ASP A 478 -5.11 22.23 -19.05
N TYR A 479 -4.00 21.50 -18.99
CA TYR A 479 -3.57 20.82 -17.78
C TYR A 479 -2.10 21.03 -17.50
N SER A 480 -1.74 20.82 -16.24
CA SER A 480 -0.38 20.83 -15.72
C SER A 480 0.05 19.41 -15.38
N VAL A 481 1.34 19.12 -15.56
CA VAL A 481 1.94 17.82 -15.22
C VAL A 481 2.80 17.99 -13.99
N LEU A 482 2.44 17.30 -12.90
CA LEU A 482 3.20 17.30 -11.65
C LEU A 482 3.89 15.96 -11.46
N LYS A 483 5.01 15.99 -10.74
CA LYS A 483 5.73 14.81 -10.30
C LYS A 483 5.84 14.84 -8.78
N HIS A 484 5.10 13.94 -8.17
CA HIS A 484 5.03 13.71 -6.73
C HIS A 484 6.00 12.59 -6.38
N ASP A 485 7.28 12.94 -6.25
CA ASP A 485 8.30 11.95 -5.96
C ASP A 485 8.09 11.32 -4.59
N SER A 486 8.20 9.99 -4.54
CA SER A 486 8.22 9.33 -3.25
C SER A 486 9.52 9.71 -2.55
N PRO A 487 9.48 10.12 -1.26
CA PRO A 487 10.69 10.22 -0.46
C PRO A 487 11.32 8.84 -0.17
N ASP A 488 10.66 7.77 -0.62
CA ASP A 488 11.18 6.42 -0.59
C ASP A 488 12.37 6.25 -1.52
N GLY A 489 13.25 5.33 -1.12
CA GLY A 489 14.59 5.27 -1.65
C GLY A 489 14.81 4.48 -2.93
N SER A 490 13.77 3.86 -3.48
CA SER A 490 13.86 3.03 -4.68
C SER A 490 12.45 2.75 -5.19
N ASP A 491 12.22 3.00 -6.48
CA ASP A 491 11.01 2.63 -7.21
C ASP A 491 11.06 1.16 -7.69
N SER A 492 12.25 0.57 -7.78
CA SER A 492 12.46 -0.81 -8.27
C SER A 492 13.55 -1.49 -7.47
N THR A 493 13.22 -2.60 -6.79
CA THR A 493 14.16 -3.29 -5.91
C THR A 493 14.13 -4.80 -6.15
N PHE A 494 15.30 -5.35 -6.38
CA PHE A 494 15.50 -6.79 -6.39
C PHE A 494 15.82 -7.29 -4.97
N ILE A 495 15.15 -8.34 -4.49
CA ILE A 495 15.31 -8.88 -3.14
C ILE A 495 15.92 -10.29 -3.21
N ASN A 496 17.07 -10.44 -2.57
CA ASN A 496 17.81 -11.70 -2.49
C ASN A 496 17.31 -12.57 -1.34
N ASN A 497 16.74 -13.73 -1.63
CA ASN A 497 16.32 -14.69 -0.63
C ASN A 497 17.53 -15.49 -0.11
N GLN A 498 17.89 -15.30 1.15
CA GLN A 498 19.03 -16.01 1.75
C GLN A 498 18.70 -17.46 2.14
N GLU A 499 17.42 -17.81 2.25
CA GLU A 499 16.95 -19.13 2.69
C GLU A 499 16.80 -20.13 1.55
N TYR A 500 17.14 -19.75 0.33
CA TYR A 500 16.97 -20.59 -0.85
C TYR A 500 17.90 -21.82 -0.82
N VAL A 501 17.28 -22.99 -0.97
CA VAL A 501 17.95 -24.31 -0.85
C VAL A 501 17.44 -25.34 -1.86
N ASP A 502 16.47 -24.99 -2.70
CA ASP A 502 15.90 -25.93 -3.69
C ASP A 502 16.92 -26.26 -4.78
N ASP A 503 17.71 -25.26 -5.20
CA ASP A 503 18.97 -25.44 -5.91
C ASP A 503 20.14 -25.04 -4.98
N PRO A 504 20.89 -26.02 -4.42
CA PRO A 504 21.96 -25.73 -3.46
C PRO A 504 23.06 -24.83 -4.02
N GLU A 505 23.39 -24.96 -5.31
CA GLU A 505 24.44 -24.18 -5.95
C GLU A 505 24.03 -22.71 -6.09
N LEU A 506 22.81 -22.45 -6.56
CA LEU A 506 22.26 -21.09 -6.60
C LEU A 506 22.06 -20.53 -5.19
N GLY A 507 21.63 -21.35 -4.23
CA GLY A 507 21.52 -20.94 -2.84
C GLY A 507 22.87 -20.46 -2.27
N GLN A 508 23.95 -21.20 -2.52
CA GLN A 508 25.32 -20.81 -2.15
C GLN A 508 25.70 -19.46 -2.74
N LEU A 509 25.40 -19.25 -4.03
CA LEU A 509 25.62 -17.96 -4.70
C LEU A 509 24.81 -16.83 -4.05
N LEU A 510 23.50 -16.98 -3.84
CA LEU A 510 22.65 -15.94 -3.24
C LEU A 510 23.11 -15.50 -1.84
N ARG A 511 23.73 -16.41 -1.10
CA ARG A 511 24.35 -16.15 0.22
C ARG A 511 25.75 -15.57 0.14
N THR A 512 26.41 -15.65 -1.02
CA THR A 512 27.73 -15.06 -1.27
C THR A 512 27.61 -13.56 -1.53
N HIS A 513 28.30 -12.74 -0.73
CA HIS A 513 28.30 -11.27 -0.87
C HIS A 513 28.77 -10.82 -2.26
N ASP A 514 29.89 -11.36 -2.75
CA ASP A 514 30.46 -11.05 -4.08
C ASP A 514 29.48 -11.32 -5.23
N PHE A 515 28.67 -12.38 -5.14
CA PHE A 515 27.63 -12.65 -6.12
C PHE A 515 26.56 -11.55 -6.12
N ARG A 516 26.09 -11.12 -4.94
CA ARG A 516 25.11 -10.02 -4.85
C ARG A 516 25.70 -8.70 -5.35
N VAL A 517 27.00 -8.46 -5.15
CA VAL A 517 27.71 -7.33 -5.76
C VAL A 517 27.76 -7.48 -7.28
N ALA A 518 28.09 -8.65 -7.82
CA ALA A 518 28.10 -8.91 -9.26
C ALA A 518 26.72 -8.66 -9.91
N LEU A 519 25.64 -9.12 -9.27
CA LEU A 519 24.27 -8.82 -9.71
C LEU A 519 23.97 -7.32 -9.71
N SER A 520 24.46 -6.59 -8.70
CA SER A 520 24.30 -5.14 -8.63
C SER A 520 25.04 -4.43 -9.76
N LEU A 521 26.30 -4.79 -10.02
CA LEU A 521 27.15 -4.18 -11.04
C LEU A 521 26.69 -4.52 -12.47
N ALA A 522 26.04 -5.66 -12.67
CA ALA A 522 25.52 -6.07 -13.97
C ALA A 522 24.21 -5.36 -14.35
N TRP A 523 23.54 -4.65 -13.43
CA TRP A 523 22.31 -3.93 -13.75
C TRP A 523 22.62 -2.54 -14.34
N ASP A 524 22.31 -2.34 -15.62
CA ASP A 524 22.41 -1.03 -16.28
C ASP A 524 21.27 -0.11 -15.87
N ARG A 525 21.40 0.46 -14.67
CA ARG A 525 20.44 1.43 -14.14
C ARG A 525 20.35 2.68 -15.01
N ASN A 526 21.43 3.11 -15.66
CA ASN A 526 21.40 4.29 -16.52
C ASN A 526 20.57 4.05 -17.79
N GLY A 527 20.81 2.95 -18.49
CA GLY A 527 20.00 2.54 -19.64
C GLY A 527 18.54 2.29 -19.27
N THR A 528 18.31 1.69 -18.10
CA THR A 528 16.96 1.52 -17.52
C THR A 528 16.29 2.87 -17.29
N ASN A 529 16.99 3.85 -16.71
CA ASN A 529 16.48 5.19 -16.43
C ASN A 529 16.08 5.93 -17.70
N GLN A 530 16.94 5.90 -18.73
CA GLN A 530 16.65 6.52 -20.01
C GLN A 530 15.43 5.90 -20.68
N SER A 531 15.32 4.57 -20.65
CA SER A 531 14.26 3.84 -21.35
C SER A 531 12.91 3.92 -20.64
N LEU A 532 12.89 3.85 -19.30
CA LEU A 532 11.64 3.66 -18.53
C LEU A 532 11.19 4.92 -17.79
N ALA A 533 12.10 5.84 -17.52
CA ALA A 533 11.83 7.08 -16.79
C ALA A 533 12.25 8.34 -17.55
N ALA A 534 12.60 8.23 -18.83
CA ALA A 534 13.07 9.35 -19.66
C ALA A 534 14.23 10.13 -19.01
N GLY A 535 15.10 9.43 -18.27
CA GLY A 535 16.23 10.02 -17.55
C GLY A 535 15.89 10.75 -16.25
N LEU A 536 14.61 10.76 -15.84
CA LEU A 536 14.12 11.53 -14.67
C LEU A 536 14.33 10.84 -13.32
N GLY A 537 14.74 9.58 -13.33
CA GLY A 537 15.07 8.82 -12.13
C GLY A 537 16.52 9.01 -11.69
N THR A 538 16.80 8.52 -10.50
CA THR A 538 18.13 8.48 -9.88
C THR A 538 18.55 7.02 -9.67
N PRO A 539 19.57 6.53 -10.39
CA PRO A 539 20.22 5.25 -10.09
C PRO A 539 20.77 5.24 -8.67
N GLN A 540 20.31 4.31 -7.83
CA GLN A 540 20.80 4.17 -6.45
C GLN A 540 20.39 2.84 -5.78
N ASN A 541 21.02 2.55 -4.65
CA ASN A 541 20.53 1.54 -3.70
C ASN A 541 19.19 1.97 -3.07
N MET A 542 18.52 1.05 -2.38
CA MET A 542 17.30 1.32 -1.61
C MET A 542 17.60 2.23 -0.41
N MET A 543 17.70 3.54 -0.67
CA MET A 543 18.16 4.57 0.27
C MET A 543 17.21 5.75 0.33
N PRO A 544 16.73 6.14 1.52
CA PRO A 544 15.70 7.16 1.61
C PRO A 544 16.23 8.52 1.11
N HIS A 545 15.33 9.43 0.76
CA HIS A 545 15.73 10.74 0.27
C HIS A 545 16.66 11.49 1.25
N PRO A 546 17.71 12.22 0.80
CA PRO A 546 18.63 12.94 1.70
C PRO A 546 17.98 13.95 2.66
N SER A 547 16.71 14.32 2.44
CA SER A 547 15.95 15.18 3.33
C SER A 547 15.40 14.49 4.58
N THR A 548 15.40 13.15 4.63
CA THR A 548 15.00 12.41 5.83
C THR A 548 16.20 12.18 6.75
N PRO A 549 15.99 12.22 8.09
CA PRO A 549 17.08 11.99 9.04
C PRO A 549 17.68 10.58 8.95
N TYR A 550 16.95 9.63 8.35
CA TYR A 550 17.39 8.24 8.23
C TYR A 550 18.31 7.99 7.04
N PHE A 551 18.59 9.01 6.21
CA PHE A 551 19.58 8.90 5.14
C PHE A 551 20.98 8.68 5.73
N PRO A 552 21.63 7.53 5.48
CA PRO A 552 22.89 7.19 6.14
C PRO A 552 24.12 7.84 5.49
N GLY A 553 23.97 8.45 4.32
CA GLY A 553 25.05 9.12 3.59
C GLY A 553 25.10 8.72 2.11
N GLU A 554 25.78 9.57 1.33
CA GLU A 554 25.93 9.43 -0.12
C GLU A 554 26.68 8.16 -0.52
N GLU A 555 27.67 7.76 0.27
CA GLU A 555 28.47 6.56 0.05
C GLU A 555 27.61 5.29 -0.05
N TYR A 556 26.58 5.15 0.79
CA TYR A 556 25.66 4.02 0.78
C TYR A 556 24.63 4.10 -0.34
N ARG A 557 24.30 5.32 -0.78
CA ARG A 557 23.42 5.57 -1.92
C ARG A 557 24.01 5.01 -3.21
N THR A 558 25.30 5.18 -3.41
CA THR A 558 25.99 4.82 -4.66
C THR A 558 26.83 3.56 -4.57
N LEU A 559 27.00 2.94 -3.39
CA LEU A 559 27.80 1.73 -3.20
C LEU A 559 27.43 0.62 -4.20
N ASP A 560 28.38 0.20 -5.04
CA ASP A 560 28.23 -0.81 -6.10
C ASP A 560 26.96 -0.61 -6.96
N THR A 561 26.69 0.62 -7.37
CA THR A 561 25.54 0.96 -8.25
C THR A 561 25.95 1.27 -9.68
N GLU A 562 27.25 1.41 -9.92
CA GLU A 562 27.84 1.56 -11.25
C GLU A 562 27.54 0.34 -12.13
N TYR A 563 27.35 0.59 -13.44
CA TYR A 563 27.27 -0.48 -14.43
C TYR A 563 28.70 -0.87 -14.84
N ASP A 564 29.19 -1.97 -14.28
CA ASP A 564 30.53 -2.51 -14.53
C ASP A 564 30.43 -4.02 -14.80
N LEU A 565 30.03 -4.35 -16.03
CA LEU A 565 29.85 -5.72 -16.46
C LEU A 565 31.15 -6.54 -16.43
N ASP A 566 32.30 -5.90 -16.67
CA ASP A 566 33.59 -6.58 -16.67
C ASP A 566 33.99 -6.99 -15.25
N ARG A 567 33.82 -6.09 -14.26
CA ARG A 567 34.01 -6.43 -12.84
C ARG A 567 33.00 -7.48 -12.38
N ALA A 568 31.74 -7.38 -12.80
CA ALA A 568 30.74 -8.39 -12.49
C ALA A 568 31.14 -9.79 -13.00
N LYS A 569 31.63 -9.88 -14.25
CA LYS A 569 32.14 -11.14 -14.83
C LYS A 569 33.37 -11.66 -14.10
N ALA A 570 34.31 -10.79 -13.75
CA ALA A 570 35.49 -11.16 -12.98
C ALA A 570 35.12 -11.77 -11.60
N LEU A 571 34.12 -11.20 -10.91
CA LEU A 571 33.61 -11.78 -9.66
C LEU A 571 33.00 -13.18 -9.89
N MET A 572 32.26 -13.38 -10.99
CA MET A 572 31.73 -14.70 -11.35
C MET A 572 32.85 -15.71 -11.64
N GLU A 573 33.90 -15.30 -12.37
CA GLU A 573 35.07 -16.12 -12.66
C GLU A 573 35.86 -16.48 -11.40
N ASP A 574 36.06 -15.54 -10.47
CA ASP A 574 36.72 -15.75 -9.18
C ASP A 574 35.97 -16.76 -8.30
N MET A 575 34.63 -16.77 -8.39
CA MET A 575 33.78 -17.78 -7.78
C MET A 575 33.77 -19.11 -8.55
N GLY A 576 34.45 -19.19 -9.70
CA GLY A 576 34.63 -20.40 -10.51
C GLY A 576 33.48 -20.70 -11.47
N TYR A 577 32.75 -19.67 -11.93
CA TYR A 577 31.71 -19.80 -12.95
C TYR A 577 32.22 -19.26 -14.28
N THR A 578 32.10 -20.07 -15.33
CA THR A 578 32.50 -19.72 -16.70
C THR A 578 31.51 -20.31 -17.70
N ASP A 579 31.38 -19.70 -18.87
CA ASP A 579 30.69 -20.27 -20.02
C ASP A 579 31.68 -21.19 -20.77
N ALA A 580 31.67 -22.49 -20.45
CA ALA A 580 32.62 -23.45 -21.01
C ALA A 580 32.15 -24.02 -22.36
N ASP A 581 30.84 -24.02 -22.64
CA ASP A 581 30.27 -24.55 -23.87
C ASP A 581 30.00 -23.48 -24.96
N GLY A 582 30.10 -22.21 -24.60
CA GLY A 582 29.96 -21.06 -25.49
C GLY A 582 28.52 -20.72 -25.83
N ASP A 583 27.54 -21.16 -25.05
CA ASP A 583 26.12 -20.90 -25.29
C ASP A 583 25.66 -19.49 -24.85
N GLY A 584 26.56 -18.74 -24.18
CA GLY A 584 26.33 -17.40 -23.67
C GLY A 584 25.85 -17.35 -22.22
N TYR A 585 25.79 -18.49 -21.52
CA TYR A 585 25.45 -18.59 -20.12
C TYR A 585 26.58 -19.26 -19.33
N LEU A 586 26.73 -18.87 -18.06
CA LEU A 586 27.65 -19.50 -17.13
C LEU A 586 27.16 -20.91 -16.82
N ASP A 587 28.07 -21.88 -16.79
CA ASP A 587 27.73 -23.26 -16.49
C ASP A 587 27.58 -23.49 -14.98
N LYS A 588 26.60 -24.32 -14.61
CA LYS A 588 26.57 -24.92 -13.27
C LYS A 588 27.71 -25.91 -13.10
N LYS A 589 28.35 -25.89 -11.93
CA LYS A 589 29.48 -26.74 -11.57
C LYS A 589 29.11 -28.22 -11.51
N ASP A 590 27.84 -28.53 -11.26
CA ASP A 590 27.32 -29.90 -11.31
C ASP A 590 27.07 -30.43 -12.73
N GLY A 591 27.20 -29.58 -13.76
CA GLY A 591 26.97 -29.92 -15.16
C GLY A 591 25.49 -30.09 -15.54
N SER A 592 24.56 -29.65 -14.68
CA SER A 592 23.11 -29.75 -14.92
C SER A 592 22.57 -28.75 -15.95
N GLY A 593 23.42 -27.85 -16.47
CA GLY A 593 23.12 -26.88 -17.52
C GLY A 593 23.52 -25.46 -17.12
N PRO A 594 22.91 -24.44 -17.76
CA PRO A 594 23.26 -23.05 -17.50
C PRO A 594 22.76 -22.58 -16.14
N LEU A 595 23.54 -21.73 -15.47
CA LEU A 595 23.18 -21.03 -14.26
C LEU A 595 21.93 -20.19 -14.52
N SER A 596 20.85 -20.54 -13.83
CA SER A 596 19.52 -19.99 -14.06
C SER A 596 18.93 -19.45 -12.75
N MET A 597 18.24 -18.33 -12.83
CA MET A 597 17.49 -17.73 -11.72
C MET A 597 16.01 -17.61 -12.08
N PHE A 598 15.14 -17.59 -11.07
CA PHE A 598 13.70 -17.48 -11.23
C PHE A 598 13.10 -16.33 -10.42
N PHE A 599 12.55 -15.34 -11.10
CA PHE A 599 11.97 -14.17 -10.45
C PHE A 599 10.46 -14.24 -10.40
N GLN A 600 9.92 -14.10 -9.19
CA GLN A 600 8.54 -13.68 -9.01
C GLN A 600 8.47 -12.15 -9.02
N SER A 601 7.62 -11.59 -9.88
CA SER A 601 7.36 -10.15 -9.92
C SER A 601 6.01 -9.80 -9.31
N SER A 602 5.97 -8.76 -8.45
CA SER A 602 4.73 -8.26 -7.84
C SER A 602 3.86 -7.44 -8.79
N SER A 603 4.40 -7.02 -9.95
CA SER A 603 3.72 -6.25 -11.00
C SER A 603 4.49 -6.35 -12.32
N HIS A 604 3.81 -6.56 -13.45
CA HIS A 604 4.47 -6.57 -14.75
C HIS A 604 4.79 -5.14 -15.23
N TYR A 605 6.06 -4.75 -15.13
CA TYR A 605 6.62 -3.55 -15.76
C TYR A 605 7.79 -3.96 -16.69
N PRO A 606 8.09 -3.18 -17.74
CA PRO A 606 9.23 -3.44 -18.64
C PRO A 606 10.60 -3.57 -17.95
N PHE A 607 10.74 -3.16 -16.68
CA PHE A 607 11.95 -3.36 -15.87
C PHE A 607 12.44 -4.80 -15.85
N VAL A 608 11.51 -5.76 -15.78
CA VAL A 608 11.92 -7.16 -15.61
C VAL A 608 12.51 -7.73 -16.91
N GLU A 609 12.06 -7.25 -18.07
CA GLU A 609 12.64 -7.60 -19.38
C GLU A 609 14.03 -6.96 -19.56
N TRP A 610 14.23 -5.74 -19.07
CA TRP A 610 15.55 -5.11 -19.07
C TRP A 610 16.54 -5.89 -18.20
N LEU A 611 16.11 -6.27 -17.00
CA LEU A 611 16.93 -7.07 -16.09
C LEU A 611 17.27 -8.45 -16.66
N GLN A 612 16.36 -9.07 -17.43
CA GLN A 612 16.67 -10.29 -18.18
C GLN A 612 17.79 -10.09 -19.21
N SER A 613 17.80 -8.95 -19.91
CA SER A 613 18.86 -8.61 -20.87
C SER A 613 20.20 -8.41 -20.15
N ASP A 614 20.20 -7.63 -19.08
CA ASP A 614 21.39 -7.31 -18.29
C ASP A 614 22.02 -8.57 -17.67
N PHE A 615 21.21 -9.44 -17.09
CA PHE A 615 21.70 -10.67 -16.47
C PHE A 615 22.11 -11.70 -17.52
N ARG A 616 21.46 -11.72 -18.68
CA ARG A 616 21.97 -12.48 -19.83
C ARG A 616 23.35 -11.98 -20.25
N ALA A 617 23.63 -10.69 -20.22
CA ALA A 617 24.95 -10.16 -20.56
C ALA A 617 26.03 -10.56 -19.54
N LEU A 618 25.65 -10.77 -18.27
CA LEU A 618 26.48 -11.40 -17.23
C LEU A 618 26.66 -12.91 -17.42
N GLY A 619 25.78 -13.55 -18.21
CA GLY A 619 25.75 -14.99 -18.43
C GLY A 619 24.78 -15.74 -17.52
N ILE A 620 23.83 -15.07 -16.88
CA ILE A 620 22.81 -15.69 -16.04
C ILE A 620 21.50 -15.77 -16.80
N LYS A 621 20.90 -16.97 -16.84
CA LYS A 621 19.60 -17.18 -17.47
C LYS A 621 18.47 -16.83 -16.51
N LEU A 622 17.80 -15.70 -16.75
CA LEU A 622 16.69 -15.26 -15.91
C LEU A 622 15.32 -15.66 -16.46
N SER A 623 14.57 -16.46 -15.69
CA SER A 623 13.16 -16.78 -15.96
C SER A 623 12.25 -15.95 -15.05
N ILE A 624 11.10 -15.50 -15.57
CA ILE A 624 10.15 -14.69 -14.80
C ILE A 624 8.80 -15.41 -14.79
N ALA A 625 8.17 -15.51 -13.63
CA ALA A 625 6.73 -15.78 -13.56
C ALA A 625 5.96 -14.52 -13.18
N ASP A 626 4.97 -14.20 -14.02
CA ASP A 626 3.97 -13.19 -13.69
C ASP A 626 2.94 -13.81 -12.74
N GLN A 627 3.11 -13.56 -11.44
CA GLN A 627 2.12 -13.91 -10.44
C GLN A 627 1.88 -12.71 -9.53
N SER A 628 0.65 -12.20 -9.51
CA SER A 628 0.25 -11.23 -8.50
C SER A 628 0.39 -11.86 -7.10
N SER A 629 1.31 -11.35 -6.28
CA SER A 629 1.51 -11.79 -4.88
C SER A 629 0.31 -11.49 -3.96
N ARG A 630 -0.80 -10.95 -4.50
CA ARG A 630 -1.99 -10.53 -3.75
C ARG A 630 -2.90 -11.66 -3.28
N ALA A 631 -2.60 -12.94 -3.54
CA ALA A 631 -3.22 -14.05 -2.83
C ALA A 631 -2.66 -14.09 -1.39
N GLY A 632 -3.18 -13.17 -0.56
CA GLY A 632 -2.43 -12.48 0.48
C GLY A 632 -1.55 -13.34 1.39
N ASN A 633 -0.27 -12.96 1.50
CA ASN A 633 0.75 -13.29 2.51
C ASN A 633 0.87 -14.72 3.05
N THR A 634 0.06 -15.68 2.63
CA THR A 634 0.00 -16.99 3.27
C THR A 634 1.15 -17.89 2.82
N SER A 635 1.71 -17.67 1.63
CA SER A 635 2.90 -18.38 1.14
C SER A 635 3.72 -17.51 0.18
N ILE A 636 4.91 -17.12 0.60
CA ILE A 636 5.99 -16.71 -0.32
C ILE A 636 6.81 -17.98 -0.53
N PRO A 637 6.71 -18.66 -1.69
CA PRO A 637 7.59 -19.79 -1.98
C PRO A 637 9.04 -19.30 -2.00
N PRO A 638 10.02 -20.15 -1.64
CA PRO A 638 11.43 -19.79 -1.70
C PRO A 638 11.80 -19.57 -3.19
N THR A 639 11.78 -18.33 -3.62
CA THR A 639 12.12 -17.88 -4.98
C THR A 639 12.85 -16.56 -4.86
N GLU A 640 13.61 -16.17 -5.88
CA GLU A 640 14.12 -14.82 -5.94
C GLU A 640 12.97 -13.86 -6.27
N TYR A 641 12.88 -12.76 -5.53
CA TYR A 641 11.71 -11.88 -5.58
C TYR A 641 12.10 -10.51 -6.13
N PHE A 642 11.47 -10.12 -7.23
CA PHE A 642 11.60 -8.78 -7.77
C PHE A 642 10.38 -7.95 -7.35
N GLU A 643 10.65 -6.86 -6.64
CA GLU A 643 9.61 -5.95 -6.19
C GLU A 643 9.74 -4.60 -6.86
N PHE A 644 8.65 -4.19 -7.48
CA PHE A 644 8.47 -2.79 -7.78
C PHE A 644 8.00 -2.09 -6.50
N PHE A 645 8.83 -1.22 -5.94
CA PHE A 645 8.60 -0.63 -4.63
C PHE A 645 8.03 0.77 -4.80
N SER A 646 6.87 1.06 -4.24
CA SER A 646 6.33 2.42 -4.26
C SER A 646 5.18 2.59 -3.29
N SER A 647 5.57 2.81 -2.06
CA SER A 647 4.82 3.53 -1.04
C SER A 647 5.71 3.64 0.20
N THR A 648 5.27 4.43 1.19
CA THR A 648 5.85 4.68 2.52
C THR A 648 6.19 3.42 3.35
N GLU A 649 6.23 2.22 2.77
CA GLU A 649 6.46 0.90 3.34
C GLU A 649 7.93 0.70 3.78
N GLY A 650 8.43 1.62 4.59
CA GLY A 650 9.74 1.55 5.23
C GLY A 650 10.85 2.32 4.53
N GLY A 651 10.56 3.03 3.43
CA GLY A 651 11.52 3.90 2.74
C GLY A 651 11.73 5.22 3.50
N THR A 652 10.73 6.09 3.52
CA THR A 652 10.88 7.42 4.14
C THR A 652 10.99 7.39 5.67
N ASN A 653 10.16 6.55 6.30
CA ASN A 653 10.14 6.30 7.72
C ASN A 653 10.18 4.77 7.93
N PRO A 654 11.30 4.19 8.40
CA PRO A 654 11.44 2.75 8.53
C PRO A 654 10.57 2.14 9.65
N TRP A 655 9.95 2.97 10.50
CA TRP A 655 9.26 2.51 11.70
C TRP A 655 7.75 2.32 11.54
N SER A 656 7.16 2.97 10.55
CA SER A 656 5.72 3.25 10.47
C SER A 656 4.89 2.13 9.82
N ASN A 657 5.49 0.96 9.59
CA ASN A 657 4.80 -0.18 8.97
C ASN A 657 5.25 -1.52 9.56
N ALA A 658 4.28 -2.41 9.82
CA ALA A 658 4.51 -3.81 10.12
C ALA A 658 5.13 -4.61 8.95
N TRP A 659 5.12 -4.02 7.74
CA TRP A 659 5.76 -4.51 6.52
C TRP A 659 6.99 -3.65 6.19
N ASN A 660 7.79 -3.31 7.20
CA ASN A 660 9.04 -2.62 6.92
C ASN A 660 9.88 -3.54 5.99
N ARG A 661 10.27 -3.01 4.82
CA ARG A 661 11.12 -3.74 3.88
C ARG A 661 12.60 -3.57 4.20
N VAL A 662 12.97 -3.10 5.38
CA VAL A 662 14.37 -2.89 5.78
C VAL A 662 14.85 -3.93 6.79
N ALA A 663 13.94 -4.73 7.37
CA ALA A 663 14.28 -5.86 8.24
C ALA A 663 13.26 -7.01 8.06
N PRO A 664 13.67 -8.28 8.18
CA PRO A 664 12.74 -9.40 8.14
C PRO A 664 11.95 -9.51 9.46
N THR A 665 10.86 -8.76 9.61
CA THR A 665 9.98 -8.79 10.81
C THR A 665 8.67 -9.56 10.60
N THR A 666 8.41 -10.00 9.37
CA THR A 666 7.29 -10.86 8.97
C THR A 666 7.76 -11.81 7.87
N LYS A 667 6.88 -12.49 7.12
CA LYS A 667 7.30 -13.23 5.91
C LYS A 667 7.81 -12.25 4.84
N ASP A 668 9.03 -11.76 4.98
CA ASP A 668 9.72 -10.88 4.03
C ASP A 668 10.47 -11.73 3.00
N PRO A 669 10.46 -11.40 1.70
CA PRO A 669 11.12 -12.20 0.67
C PRO A 669 12.63 -12.40 0.87
N GLN A 670 13.30 -11.51 1.61
CA GLN A 670 14.73 -11.63 1.93
C GLN A 670 15.03 -12.83 2.86
N GLY A 671 14.10 -13.12 3.78
CA GLY A 671 14.22 -14.17 4.78
C GLY A 671 12.84 -14.54 5.35
N PRO A 672 12.01 -15.29 4.60
CA PRO A 672 10.63 -15.55 4.99
C PRO A 672 10.49 -16.33 6.30
N ALA A 673 11.32 -17.35 6.54
CA ALA A 673 11.30 -18.14 7.77
C ALA A 673 11.95 -17.40 8.95
N ILE A 674 12.99 -16.59 8.70
CA ILE A 674 13.63 -15.72 9.70
C ILE A 674 12.63 -14.70 10.21
N GLY A 675 11.92 -14.02 9.30
CA GLY A 675 10.94 -13.04 9.72
C GLY A 675 9.62 -13.65 10.22
N GLN A 676 9.26 -14.88 9.80
CA GLN A 676 8.21 -15.66 10.47
C GLN A 676 8.63 -15.95 11.92
N TYR A 677 9.86 -16.38 12.17
CA TYR A 677 10.38 -16.62 13.51
C TYR A 677 10.29 -15.39 14.41
N TYR A 678 10.64 -14.22 13.87
CA TYR A 678 10.44 -12.96 14.57
C TYR A 678 8.95 -12.69 14.84
N ALA A 679 8.09 -12.77 13.82
CA ALA A 679 6.66 -12.46 13.93
C ALA A 679 5.90 -13.38 14.91
N THR A 680 6.31 -14.65 14.99
CA THR A 680 5.74 -15.67 15.90
C THR A 680 6.53 -15.82 17.19
N ARG A 681 7.55 -15.00 17.45
CA ARG A 681 8.37 -15.05 18.68
C ARG A 681 8.97 -16.42 18.94
N GLY A 682 9.42 -17.05 17.87
CA GLY A 682 10.09 -18.33 17.88
C GLY A 682 9.22 -19.57 17.93
N GLU A 683 7.89 -19.45 17.83
CA GLU A 683 7.00 -20.61 17.69
C GLU A 683 7.15 -21.32 16.34
N GLU A 684 7.32 -20.57 15.25
CA GLU A 684 7.49 -21.07 13.88
C GLU A 684 8.71 -20.41 13.21
N GLY A 685 9.13 -20.89 12.04
CA GLY A 685 10.20 -20.27 11.26
C GLY A 685 11.62 -20.77 11.60
N MET A 686 12.64 -19.97 11.24
CA MET A 686 14.05 -20.32 11.39
C MET A 686 14.64 -19.71 12.67
N PRO A 687 15.04 -20.50 13.68
CA PRO A 687 15.72 -20.00 14.87
C PRO A 687 17.19 -19.58 14.59
N PRO A 688 17.76 -18.65 15.38
CA PRO A 688 19.16 -18.25 15.26
C PRO A 688 20.12 -19.25 15.94
N THR A 689 20.27 -20.43 15.34
CA THR A 689 21.09 -21.53 15.90
C THR A 689 22.58 -21.45 15.56
N GLY A 690 22.99 -20.52 14.69
CA GLY A 690 24.35 -20.39 14.19
C GLY A 690 24.64 -21.27 12.97
N PRO A 691 25.90 -21.73 12.79
CA PRO A 691 26.34 -22.47 11.61
C PRO A 691 25.49 -23.73 11.31
N ASP A 692 25.17 -23.94 10.04
CA ASP A 692 24.52 -25.14 9.52
C ASP A 692 25.07 -25.41 8.11
N GLU A 693 25.56 -26.63 7.87
CA GLU A 693 26.15 -27.04 6.59
C GLU A 693 25.17 -26.93 5.42
N LYS A 694 23.86 -26.92 5.69
CA LYS A 694 22.82 -26.66 4.70
C LYS A 694 22.92 -25.26 4.09
N TYR A 695 23.45 -24.29 4.84
CA TYR A 695 23.55 -22.89 4.45
C TYR A 695 25.02 -22.44 4.47
N THR A 696 25.69 -22.62 3.34
CA THR A 696 27.09 -22.24 3.12
C THR A 696 27.20 -21.26 1.95
N ASP A 697 28.08 -20.28 1.96
CA ASP A 697 28.39 -19.55 0.72
C ASP A 697 29.28 -20.39 -0.23
N VAL A 698 29.63 -19.86 -1.40
CA VAL A 698 30.51 -20.59 -2.35
C VAL A 698 31.94 -20.81 -1.82
N TYR A 699 32.33 -20.08 -0.77
CA TYR A 699 33.63 -20.19 -0.12
C TYR A 699 33.60 -21.19 1.06
N GLY A 700 32.43 -21.75 1.38
CA GLY A 700 32.23 -22.66 2.50
C GLY A 700 32.11 -21.95 3.86
N ASN A 701 31.93 -20.63 3.87
CA ASN A 701 31.61 -19.91 5.10
C ASN A 701 30.19 -20.23 5.54
N MET A 702 29.96 -20.18 6.85
CA MET A 702 28.67 -20.38 7.49
C MET A 702 28.36 -19.18 8.39
N ALA A 703 27.09 -19.05 8.77
CA ALA A 703 26.64 -18.03 9.71
C ALA A 703 27.42 -18.07 11.04
N PRO A 704 27.72 -16.92 11.67
CA PRO A 704 28.32 -16.86 13.00
C PRO A 704 27.48 -17.57 14.08
N ASP A 705 28.13 -18.03 15.15
CA ASP A 705 27.46 -18.62 16.31
C ASP A 705 26.35 -17.70 16.86
N GLY A 706 25.17 -18.26 17.11
CA GLY A 706 24.02 -17.53 17.68
C GLY A 706 23.28 -16.61 16.71
N THR A 707 23.55 -16.72 15.40
CA THR A 707 22.84 -15.99 14.34
C THR A 707 21.99 -16.93 13.48
N TYR A 708 21.31 -16.42 12.45
CA TYR A 708 20.45 -17.24 11.59
C TYR A 708 21.27 -18.13 10.65
N PRO A 709 20.98 -19.44 10.55
CA PRO A 709 21.72 -20.35 9.66
C PRO A 709 21.89 -19.84 8.23
N ALA A 710 20.83 -19.26 7.65
CA ALA A 710 20.84 -18.74 6.28
C ALA A 710 21.59 -17.41 6.11
N ASP A 711 22.04 -16.77 7.18
CA ASP A 711 22.67 -15.45 7.12
C ASP A 711 24.17 -15.52 7.43
N ILE A 712 24.97 -15.63 6.37
CA ILE A 712 26.43 -15.76 6.45
C ILE A 712 27.10 -14.56 7.14
N SER A 713 26.51 -13.37 7.05
CA SER A 713 27.06 -12.17 7.68
C SER A 713 26.70 -12.05 9.17
N GLY A 714 25.59 -12.67 9.59
CA GLY A 714 24.95 -12.46 10.90
C GLY A 714 24.16 -11.14 11.05
N ASN A 715 24.08 -10.32 10.00
CA ASN A 715 23.46 -9.00 10.04
C ASN A 715 21.91 -9.00 10.03
N MET A 716 21.23 -10.08 9.65
CA MET A 716 19.76 -10.17 9.73
C MET A 716 19.25 -10.12 11.15
N LEU A 717 19.94 -10.77 12.09
CA LEU A 717 19.64 -10.64 13.51
C LEU A 717 19.84 -9.19 13.95
N ARG A 718 20.92 -8.56 13.49
CA ARG A 718 21.20 -7.15 13.78
C ARG A 718 20.11 -6.20 13.23
N LEU A 719 19.58 -6.46 12.04
CA LEU A 719 18.45 -5.71 11.48
C LEU A 719 17.21 -5.82 12.38
N GLN A 720 16.92 -7.01 12.90
CA GLN A 720 15.81 -7.23 13.84
C GLN A 720 16.03 -6.59 15.21
N GLU A 721 17.27 -6.52 15.70
CA GLU A 721 17.60 -5.77 16.90
C GLU A 721 17.38 -4.27 16.69
N LEU A 722 17.93 -3.71 15.60
CA LEU A 722 17.81 -2.29 15.28
C LEU A 722 16.35 -1.84 15.12
N ILE A 723 15.52 -2.65 14.46
CA ILE A 723 14.10 -2.32 14.29
C ILE A 723 13.36 -2.37 15.64
N THR A 724 13.65 -3.37 16.48
CA THR A 724 13.05 -3.51 17.82
C THR A 724 13.47 -2.36 18.73
N ASP A 725 14.77 -2.02 18.75
CA ASP A 725 15.30 -0.89 19.51
C ASP A 725 14.63 0.41 19.08
N GLY A 726 14.52 0.67 17.77
CA GLY A 726 13.88 1.87 17.25
C GLY A 726 12.39 1.99 17.61
N TRP A 727 11.67 0.87 17.72
CA TRP A 727 10.27 0.87 18.18
C TRP A 727 10.11 1.24 19.65
N THR A 728 11.12 0.99 20.49
CA THR A 728 11.11 1.30 21.92
C THR A 728 11.57 2.71 22.26
N VAL A 729 11.94 3.51 21.25
CA VAL A 729 12.52 4.84 21.44
C VAL A 729 11.63 5.91 20.79
N SER A 730 11.52 7.07 21.44
CA SER A 730 10.69 8.18 20.96
C SER A 730 11.07 8.69 19.56
N LEU A 731 10.07 9.24 18.88
CA LEU A 731 10.15 9.77 17.51
C LEU A 731 11.30 10.79 17.39
N LEU A 732 12.11 10.66 16.33
CA LEU A 732 13.23 11.55 15.99
C LEU A 732 14.32 11.71 17.07
N SER A 733 14.36 10.86 18.10
CA SER A 733 15.49 10.88 19.02
C SER A 733 16.80 10.51 18.30
N PRO A 734 17.97 11.00 18.77
CA PRO A 734 19.25 10.66 18.14
C PRO A 734 19.52 9.16 18.02
N LYS A 735 19.15 8.38 19.05
CA LYS A 735 19.30 6.91 19.04
C LYS A 735 18.43 6.25 17.97
N ARG A 736 17.20 6.73 17.81
CA ARG A 736 16.29 6.20 16.79
C ARG A 736 16.77 6.55 15.38
N ILE A 737 17.28 7.77 15.19
CA ILE A 737 17.88 8.19 13.91
C ILE A 737 19.07 7.29 13.56
N GLU A 738 19.99 7.06 14.50
CA GLU A 738 21.15 6.18 14.31
C GLU A 738 20.73 4.74 13.97
N ALA A 739 19.73 4.21 14.68
CA ALA A 739 19.20 2.88 14.38
C ALA A 739 18.62 2.79 12.96
N GLY A 740 17.85 3.82 12.55
CA GLY A 740 17.28 3.89 11.20
C GLY A 740 18.34 3.98 10.11
N GLN A 741 19.37 4.81 10.30
CA GLN A 741 20.52 4.86 9.40
C GLN A 741 21.24 3.51 9.31
N GLY A 742 21.36 2.80 10.45
CA GLY A 742 21.93 1.45 10.52
C GLY A 742 21.17 0.42 9.68
N LEU A 743 19.82 0.46 9.70
CA LEU A 743 18.99 -0.42 8.88
C LEU A 743 19.30 -0.26 7.39
N PHE A 744 19.36 0.98 6.90
CA PHE A 744 19.66 1.25 5.50
C PHE A 744 21.11 0.89 5.15
N ARG A 745 22.07 1.28 5.99
CA ARG A 745 23.50 0.96 5.83
C ARG A 745 23.71 -0.54 5.60
N ILE A 746 23.21 -1.38 6.50
CA ILE A 746 23.36 -2.84 6.41
C ILE A 746 22.77 -3.37 5.11
N ASN A 747 21.59 -2.90 4.70
CA ASN A 747 20.98 -3.37 3.46
C ASN A 747 21.78 -2.98 2.19
N ALA A 748 22.41 -1.79 2.18
CA ALA A 748 23.31 -1.40 1.09
C ALA A 748 24.60 -2.22 1.09
N GLU A 749 25.25 -2.34 2.24
CA GLU A 749 26.52 -3.07 2.39
C GLU A 749 26.34 -4.55 2.03
N GLU A 750 25.31 -5.20 2.57
CA GLU A 750 25.07 -6.62 2.35
C GLU A 750 24.41 -6.94 1.01
N LYS A 751 23.84 -5.95 0.32
CA LYS A 751 23.09 -6.16 -0.94
C LYS A 751 21.96 -7.19 -0.82
N TYR A 752 21.39 -7.34 0.36
CA TYR A 752 20.17 -8.11 0.55
C TYR A 752 19.02 -7.61 -0.33
N LYS A 753 19.01 -6.29 -0.58
CA LYS A 753 18.06 -5.58 -1.42
C LYS A 753 18.85 -4.69 -2.36
N ILE A 754 18.78 -4.98 -3.64
CA ILE A 754 19.51 -4.27 -4.69
C ILE A 754 18.56 -3.25 -5.30
N GLY A 755 18.77 -1.97 -4.99
CA GLY A 755 18.00 -0.87 -5.57
C GLY A 755 18.35 -0.66 -7.05
N GLY A 756 17.36 -0.27 -7.84
CA GLY A 756 17.50 0.09 -9.25
C GLY A 756 17.45 1.60 -9.45
N LEU A 757 16.24 2.12 -9.61
CA LEU A 757 15.99 3.56 -9.74
C LEU A 757 15.17 4.08 -8.57
N ALA A 758 15.41 5.31 -8.16
CA ALA A 758 14.58 6.07 -7.22
C ALA A 758 14.11 7.37 -7.86
N TYR A 759 13.04 7.98 -7.32
CA TYR A 759 12.49 9.25 -7.81
C TYR A 759 12.20 9.23 -9.31
N ALA A 760 11.97 8.05 -9.90
CA ALA A 760 11.72 7.88 -11.33
C ALA A 760 10.24 8.09 -11.64
N GLY A 761 9.41 8.14 -10.60
CA GLY A 761 8.00 8.40 -10.68
C GLY A 761 7.21 7.26 -11.30
N LEU A 762 7.77 6.05 -11.22
CA LEU A 762 7.28 4.87 -11.93
C LEU A 762 5.95 4.35 -11.39
N PHE A 763 5.55 4.79 -10.19
CA PHE A 763 4.26 4.46 -9.59
C PHE A 763 3.57 5.69 -9.04
N ARG A 764 2.39 5.99 -9.58
CA ARG A 764 1.48 7.00 -9.01
C ARG A 764 2.15 8.34 -8.70
N ALA A 765 3.35 8.63 -9.18
CA ALA A 765 4.07 9.86 -8.87
C ALA A 765 3.72 10.92 -9.90
N LEU A 766 3.50 10.52 -11.15
CA LEU A 766 2.97 11.43 -12.15
C LEU A 766 1.51 11.73 -11.94
N LYS A 767 1.21 13.00 -12.14
CA LYS A 767 -0.04 13.65 -11.81
C LYS A 767 -0.41 14.59 -12.95
N ILE A 768 -1.64 14.49 -13.46
CA ILE A 768 -2.19 15.48 -14.39
C ILE A 768 -3.38 16.17 -13.73
N LYS A 769 -3.30 17.48 -13.53
CA LYS A 769 -4.41 18.30 -13.04
C LYS A 769 -4.81 19.34 -14.07
N ARG A 770 -6.10 19.61 -14.22
CA ARG A 770 -6.57 20.76 -15.00
C ARG A 770 -6.09 22.07 -14.39
N ASN A 771 -5.76 23.05 -15.23
CA ASN A 771 -5.18 24.32 -14.76
C ASN A 771 -6.12 25.11 -13.86
N ASN A 772 -7.43 24.98 -14.10
CA ASN A 772 -8.47 25.59 -13.28
C ASN A 772 -8.69 24.87 -11.94
N MET A 773 -8.01 23.75 -11.69
CA MET A 773 -8.06 23.03 -10.42
C MET A 773 -6.93 23.50 -9.50
N ARG A 774 -7.30 24.01 -8.33
CA ARG A 774 -6.44 24.76 -7.41
C ARG A 774 -6.25 24.02 -6.08
N ASN A 775 -5.29 24.48 -5.27
CA ASN A 775 -4.84 23.84 -4.02
C ASN A 775 -4.30 22.40 -4.18
N VAL A 776 -4.02 21.94 -5.40
CA VAL A 776 -3.35 20.66 -5.64
C VAL A 776 -1.85 20.82 -5.37
N PRO A 777 -1.28 20.15 -4.36
CA PRO A 777 0.12 20.30 -3.96
C PRO A 777 1.08 20.09 -5.12
N LYS A 778 2.16 20.88 -5.17
CA LYS A 778 3.26 20.68 -6.13
C LYS A 778 3.99 19.35 -5.92
N ASN A 779 4.10 18.89 -4.67
CA ASN A 779 4.62 17.58 -4.27
C ASN A 779 3.83 17.01 -3.08
N TRP A 780 3.63 15.69 -3.02
CA TRP A 780 2.91 14.97 -1.96
C TRP A 780 3.33 13.50 -1.95
N SER A 781 3.50 12.86 -0.78
CA SER A 781 3.84 11.44 -0.75
C SER A 781 2.83 10.59 -1.55
N PRO A 782 3.27 9.80 -2.56
CA PRO A 782 2.37 9.07 -3.46
C PRO A 782 1.56 7.96 -2.75
N ALA A 783 1.96 7.59 -1.53
CA ALA A 783 1.32 6.57 -0.69
C ALA A 783 0.20 7.10 0.22
N GLY A 784 0.18 8.41 0.49
CA GLY A 784 -0.79 9.05 1.39
C GLY A 784 -2.18 9.21 0.77
N GLY A 785 -3.18 9.44 1.63
CA GLY A 785 -4.43 10.08 1.19
C GLY A 785 -4.11 11.46 0.63
N HIS A 786 -4.75 11.85 -0.47
CA HIS A 786 -4.62 13.22 -0.97
C HIS A 786 -5.69 14.09 -0.31
N PRO A 787 -5.38 15.35 0.01
CA PRO A 787 -6.29 16.28 0.68
C PRO A 787 -7.30 16.86 -0.32
N MET A 788 -8.15 15.99 -0.86
CA MET A 788 -9.12 16.33 -1.91
C MET A 788 -10.15 17.37 -1.44
N GLU A 789 -10.36 17.45 -0.12
CA GLU A 789 -11.29 18.35 0.57
C GLU A 789 -11.05 19.81 0.24
N TRP A 790 -9.78 20.21 0.15
CA TRP A 790 -9.41 21.61 -0.06
C TRP A 790 -9.18 21.96 -1.55
N PHE A 791 -9.29 20.97 -2.45
CA PHE A 791 -9.20 21.24 -3.88
C PHE A 791 -10.47 21.96 -4.33
N TYR A 792 -10.31 22.89 -5.27
CA TYR A 792 -11.44 23.65 -5.79
C TYR A 792 -11.20 24.04 -7.24
N PHE A 793 -12.28 24.40 -7.93
CA PHE A 793 -12.22 24.95 -9.28
C PHE A 793 -12.18 26.48 -9.24
N GLU A 794 -11.41 27.12 -10.12
CA GLU A 794 -11.50 28.57 -10.34
C GLU A 794 -12.96 28.99 -10.53
N ASP A 795 -13.35 30.04 -9.81
CA ASP A 795 -14.70 30.58 -9.80
C ASP A 795 -15.80 29.59 -9.34
N GLY A 796 -15.44 28.39 -8.83
CA GLY A 796 -16.38 27.31 -8.50
C GLY A 796 -16.94 26.56 -9.71
N ILE A 797 -16.31 26.69 -10.89
CA ILE A 797 -16.83 26.19 -12.17
C ILE A 797 -16.00 25.00 -12.66
N ASP A 798 -16.61 23.79 -12.64
CA ASP A 798 -15.99 22.56 -13.13
C ASP A 798 -15.80 22.50 -14.66
N ASN A 799 -15.19 21.43 -15.17
CA ASN A 799 -15.10 21.15 -16.61
C ASN A 799 -16.12 20.11 -17.09
N LEU A 800 -16.80 19.40 -16.18
CA LEU A 800 -17.78 18.37 -16.52
C LEU A 800 -19.09 18.98 -17.03
N ASN A 801 -19.65 19.93 -16.26
CA ASN A 801 -20.90 20.62 -16.58
C ASN A 801 -20.66 21.85 -17.47
N HIS A 802 -19.39 22.25 -17.63
CA HIS A 802 -18.97 23.36 -18.49
C HIS A 802 -17.90 22.89 -19.49
N PRO A 803 -18.28 22.09 -20.50
CA PRO A 803 -17.33 21.57 -21.47
C PRO A 803 -16.61 22.71 -22.20
N GLY A 804 -15.28 22.61 -22.28
CA GLY A 804 -14.44 23.65 -22.87
C GLY A 804 -14.11 24.81 -21.93
N ASN A 805 -14.54 24.77 -20.66
CA ASN A 805 -14.00 25.65 -19.62
C ASN A 805 -12.47 25.51 -19.57
N ARG A 806 -11.78 26.62 -19.31
CA ARG A 806 -10.31 26.67 -19.24
C ARG A 806 -9.91 27.62 -18.11
N SER A 807 -8.73 27.42 -17.55
CA SER A 807 -8.18 28.39 -16.59
C SER A 807 -8.10 29.78 -17.22
N LYS A 808 -8.53 30.79 -16.46
CA LYS A 808 -8.43 32.19 -16.88
C LYS A 808 -7.20 32.86 -16.29
N ARG A 809 -6.62 32.26 -15.25
CA ARG A 809 -5.61 32.87 -14.38
C ARG A 809 -4.26 32.16 -14.46
N TYR A 810 -4.23 30.89 -14.83
CA TYR A 810 -3.03 30.06 -14.75
C TYR A 810 -2.81 29.32 -16.08
N SER A 811 -1.57 29.34 -16.53
CA SER A 811 -1.12 28.54 -17.67
C SER A 811 -0.77 27.12 -17.26
N SER A 812 -0.66 26.23 -18.25
CA SER A 812 -0.07 24.91 -18.04
C SER A 812 1.36 25.06 -17.53
N VAL A 813 1.66 24.35 -16.44
CA VAL A 813 3.01 24.24 -15.91
C VAL A 813 3.44 22.78 -15.87
N ASN A 814 4.75 22.55 -15.89
CA ASN A 814 5.30 21.23 -15.71
C ASN A 814 6.51 21.29 -14.78
N PHE A 815 6.75 20.19 -14.05
CA PHE A 815 7.80 20.13 -13.03
C PHE A 815 9.24 20.23 -13.57
N LEU A 816 9.45 20.20 -14.89
CA LEU A 816 10.76 20.39 -15.53
C LEU A 816 11.08 21.87 -15.77
N ASP A 817 10.08 22.76 -15.71
CA ASP A 817 10.32 24.21 -15.77
C ASP A 817 11.02 24.65 -14.48
N ALA A 818 12.16 25.32 -14.60
CA ALA A 818 12.89 25.85 -13.45
C ALA A 818 12.01 26.77 -12.58
N ASN A 819 11.09 27.53 -13.18
CA ASN A 819 10.20 28.42 -12.46
C ASN A 819 8.98 27.70 -11.84
N TYR A 820 8.79 26.39 -12.09
CA TYR A 820 7.68 25.65 -11.49
C TYR A 820 7.79 25.60 -9.96
N TRP A 821 9.02 25.61 -9.43
CA TRP A 821 9.28 25.49 -7.99
C TRP A 821 9.29 26.83 -7.26
N ASP A 822 9.43 27.94 -7.99
CA ASP A 822 9.22 29.30 -7.48
C ASP A 822 7.73 29.58 -7.17
#